data_AF-A0AAU9SP46-F1
#
_entry.id   AF-A0AAU9SP46-F1
#
_cell.length_a   1.000
_cell.length_b   1.000
_cell.length_c   1.000
_cell.angle_alpha   90.00
_cell.angle_beta   90.00
_cell.angle_gamma   90.00
#
_symmetry.space_group_name_H-M   'P 1'
#
loop_
_entity.id
_entity.type
_entity.pdbx_description
1 polymer ?
#
loop_
_entity_poly.entity_id
_entity_poly.type
_entity_poly.pdbx_seq_one_letter_code
_entity_poly.pdbx_strand_id
1 'polypeptide(L)'
;MITGGEFYKVMCAMAPLYFAMFVAYGSVKWWKIFTAEQCSGINRFVSVFAVPILSFHFISQNNPYKMDTMFIIADTLSKLMVFVLLSLWAVLFKSGGLDWLITLFSIATLPNTLVMGIPLLQAMYGDYTQNLMVQLVVLQCIIWYTLLLFLFELRAARLLIRTEFPGQAAGSIAKIQVDDDVISLDGMDALRTETETDINGRIRLRIRRSISSVPDSVLSSSLCLTPRASNLSNAEIFSVNTPNRFFNGGGSGTLQFYNGSNEIVFCNGDLGGFGFTRPGCGVSPRRLSGYASSDAYSLQPTPRASNFNELDLNGTGTPVWMKSPVAGRIFRHTSSPKMMWESGQRHVAKDTMNVPEKEISFRDALKMAPPSTAAGGDASMEEGAAGKDTAPVAAIGRQEMPSAAVMVRLILTVVGRKLSRNPNTYSSVLGLIWSLISFRWHIALPSIVALSIKIISDAGLGMAMFSLGLFMALQPKMIACGAKKATMGMLIRFISGPLFMAAASILVGLKGSRLHAAIVQAALPQGIVPFVFAREYGLHPDLLSTLVIFAAVAWEAGKPLVMEEVEVAPPQKHEVRIKILFTSLCHTDVYFWEAKGQTPLFPRIFGHEAGGIVESVGEGVTDLQPGDHVLPIFTGECGDCRHCHSEESNMCDLLRINTERGGMIHDGESRFSINGKPIYHFLGTSTFSEYTVVHSGQVAKINPEAPLDKVCIVSCGLSTGLGATLNVAKPKKGQSVAIFGLGAVGLAAAEGARIAGAGRVIGVDLNPKRFEEAKKFGVTEFVNPREHDKPVQQVIAEMTDGGVDRSVECTGSIQAMIQAFECVHDGWGVAVLVGVPSKDDAFKTHPMNLLNERTLKGTFFGNYKPKTDIPGVVEKYMNKELELEKFITHTVPFSEINKAFDYMLKGESIRCIITMGA
;
A
#
# COMPACT_ATOMS: atom_id res chain seq x y z
N MET A 1 -5.95 35.30 39.13
CA MET A 1 -4.54 34.96 38.82
C MET A 1 -4.26 33.61 39.46
N ILE A 2 -3.71 32.65 38.70
CA ILE A 2 -3.32 31.34 39.22
C ILE A 2 -2.14 31.55 40.17
N THR A 3 -2.25 31.09 41.41
CA THR A 3 -1.15 31.20 42.37
C THR A 3 -0.03 30.20 42.04
N GLY A 4 1.22 30.50 42.38
CA GLY A 4 2.34 29.59 42.13
C GLY A 4 2.16 28.21 42.79
N GLY A 5 1.47 28.16 43.94
CA GLY A 5 1.13 26.91 44.62
C GLY A 5 0.08 26.07 43.87
N GLU A 6 -0.92 26.71 43.25
CA GLU A 6 -1.90 26.01 42.40
C GLU A 6 -1.24 25.49 41.13
N PHE A 7 -0.34 26.28 40.52
CA PHE A 7 0.44 25.83 39.37
C PHE A 7 1.30 24.61 39.70
N TYR A 8 1.99 24.63 40.85
CA TYR A 8 2.80 23.48 41.30
C TYR A 8 1.94 22.21 41.47
N LYS A 9 0.77 22.30 42.10
CA LYS A 9 -0.14 21.15 42.25
C LYS A 9 -0.56 20.55 40.92
N VAL A 10 -0.89 21.40 39.93
CA VAL A 10 -1.24 20.95 38.57
C VAL A 10 -0.04 20.28 37.89
N MET A 11 1.15 20.87 37.99
CA MET A 11 2.37 20.30 37.42
C MET A 11 2.72 18.95 38.05
N CYS A 12 2.57 18.79 39.37
CA CYS A 12 2.79 17.51 40.04
C CYS A 12 1.86 16.40 39.56
N ALA A 13 0.61 16.73 39.21
CA ALA A 13 -0.35 15.76 38.68
C ALA A 13 -0.08 15.40 37.20
N MET A 14 0.34 16.37 36.38
CA MET A 14 0.48 16.21 34.93
C MET A 14 1.88 15.75 34.47
N ALA A 15 2.94 16.21 35.12
CA ALA A 15 4.32 15.93 34.69
C ALA A 15 4.64 14.41 34.61
N PRO A 16 4.20 13.55 35.54
CA PRO A 16 4.45 12.11 35.45
C PRO A 16 3.79 11.45 34.23
N LEU A 17 2.58 11.90 33.85
CA LEU A 17 1.85 11.37 32.70
C LEU A 17 2.54 11.72 31.38
N TYR A 18 2.96 12.98 31.23
CA TYR A 18 3.73 13.41 30.07
C TYR A 18 5.12 12.80 30.04
N PHE A 19 5.77 12.59 31.18
CA PHE A 19 7.03 11.88 31.26
C PHE A 19 6.90 10.45 30.68
N ALA A 20 5.87 9.70 31.07
CA ALA A 20 5.61 8.37 30.50
C ALA A 20 5.40 8.41 28.97
N MET A 21 4.66 9.40 28.47
CA MET A 21 4.45 9.61 27.04
C MET A 21 5.76 9.94 26.29
N PHE A 22 6.60 10.83 26.83
CA PHE A 22 7.89 11.20 26.22
C PHE A 22 8.90 10.05 26.26
N VAL A 23 8.95 9.29 27.35
CA VAL A 23 9.80 8.09 27.46
C VAL A 23 9.38 7.05 26.42
N ALA A 24 8.08 6.79 26.27
CA ALA A 24 7.58 5.90 25.21
C ALA A 24 7.97 6.42 23.82
N TYR A 25 7.80 7.73 23.58
CA TYR A 25 8.13 8.33 22.31
C TYR A 25 9.63 8.19 22.00
N GLY A 26 10.50 8.58 22.94
CA GLY A 26 11.95 8.45 22.82
C GLY A 26 12.40 6.99 22.68
N SER A 27 11.73 6.06 23.37
CA SER A 27 12.06 4.63 23.30
C SER A 27 11.93 4.04 21.90
N VAL A 28 10.98 4.52 21.10
CA VAL A 28 10.78 4.05 19.74
C VAL A 28 11.51 4.94 18.74
N LYS A 29 11.36 6.27 18.85
CA LYS A 29 11.85 7.21 17.83
C LYS A 29 13.37 7.41 17.90
N TRP A 30 13.95 7.48 19.10
CA TRP A 30 15.36 7.83 19.30
C TRP A 30 16.20 6.63 19.74
N TRP A 31 15.70 5.85 20.69
CA TRP A 31 16.43 4.72 21.28
C TRP A 31 16.18 3.38 20.58
N LYS A 32 15.15 3.27 19.73
CA LYS A 32 14.78 2.06 18.98
C LYS A 32 14.69 0.77 19.84
N ILE A 33 14.24 0.91 21.09
CA ILE A 33 14.12 -0.18 22.08
C ILE A 33 13.00 -1.16 21.71
N PHE A 34 11.88 -0.65 21.18
CA PHE A 34 10.72 -1.47 20.83
C PHE A 34 10.50 -1.53 19.32
N THR A 35 10.19 -2.72 18.80
CA THR A 35 9.78 -2.92 17.40
C THR A 35 8.32 -2.52 17.19
N ALA A 36 7.91 -2.35 15.92
CA ALA A 36 6.53 -2.00 15.58
C ALA A 36 5.51 -3.07 16.06
N GLU A 37 5.88 -4.36 15.98
CA GLU A 37 5.06 -5.46 16.47
C GLU A 37 4.92 -5.44 17.99
N GLN A 38 6.01 -5.21 18.71
CA GLN A 38 5.99 -5.09 20.17
C GLN A 38 5.13 -3.90 20.62
N CYS A 39 5.23 -2.77 19.94
CA CYS A 39 4.38 -1.61 20.19
C CYS A 39 2.89 -1.92 19.95
N SER A 40 2.57 -2.68 18.89
CA SER A 40 1.20 -3.15 18.63
C SER A 40 0.70 -4.06 19.76
N GLY A 41 1.53 -4.98 20.24
CA GLY A 41 1.23 -5.84 21.38
C GLY A 41 0.95 -5.06 22.67
N ILE A 42 1.79 -4.07 22.99
CA ILE A 42 1.62 -3.19 24.16
C ILE A 42 0.31 -2.40 24.04
N ASN A 43 0.05 -1.80 22.88
CA ASN A 43 -1.17 -1.03 22.65
C ASN A 43 -2.43 -1.90 22.80
N ARG A 44 -2.38 -3.16 22.31
CA ARG A 44 -3.47 -4.12 22.46
C ARG A 44 -3.68 -4.54 23.91
N PHE A 45 -2.61 -4.78 24.66
CA PHE A 45 -2.69 -5.06 26.10
C PHE A 45 -3.35 -3.90 26.85
N VAL A 46 -2.92 -2.66 26.56
CA VAL A 46 -3.49 -1.46 27.18
C VAL A 46 -4.97 -1.32 26.84
N SER A 47 -5.37 -1.51 25.59
CA SER A 47 -6.76 -1.35 25.16
C SER A 47 -7.69 -2.46 25.67
N VAL A 48 -7.20 -3.70 25.80
CA VAL A 48 -8.00 -4.87 26.18
C VAL A 48 -8.04 -5.10 27.68
N PHE A 49 -7.02 -4.68 28.42
CA PHE A 49 -6.89 -4.98 29.85
C PHE A 49 -6.81 -3.72 30.71
N ALA A 50 -5.85 -2.83 30.46
CA ALA A 50 -5.59 -1.68 31.34
C ALA A 50 -6.73 -0.64 31.33
N VAL A 51 -7.18 -0.20 30.14
CA VAL A 51 -8.25 0.81 30.00
C VAL A 51 -9.61 0.30 30.51
N PRO A 52 -10.01 -0.96 30.26
CA PRO A 52 -11.20 -1.52 30.87
C PRO A 52 -11.12 -1.54 32.40
N ILE A 53 -10.04 -2.02 33.01
CA ILE A 53 -9.96 -2.07 34.49
C ILE A 53 -9.98 -0.66 35.09
N LEU A 54 -9.28 0.29 34.46
CA LEU A 54 -9.30 1.71 34.82
C LEU A 54 -10.72 2.29 34.76
N SER A 55 -11.47 1.97 33.70
CA SER A 55 -12.87 2.38 33.56
C SER A 55 -13.74 1.77 34.67
N PHE A 56 -13.58 0.47 34.96
CA PHE A 56 -14.33 -0.21 36.02
C PHE A 56 -14.06 0.43 37.38
N HIS A 57 -12.79 0.67 37.70
CA HIS A 57 -12.36 1.27 38.97
C HIS A 57 -13.08 2.59 39.24
N PHE A 58 -13.00 3.53 38.30
CA PHE A 58 -13.62 4.83 38.44
C PHE A 58 -15.15 4.74 38.49
N ILE A 59 -15.77 3.97 37.60
CA ILE A 59 -17.24 3.85 37.52
C ILE A 59 -17.79 3.22 38.80
N SER A 60 -17.12 2.20 39.34
CA SER A 60 -17.53 1.49 40.57
C SER A 60 -17.56 2.38 41.82
N GLN A 61 -16.75 3.45 41.83
CA GLN A 61 -16.67 4.41 42.95
C GLN A 61 -17.70 5.54 42.86
N ASN A 62 -18.30 5.75 41.70
CA ASN A 62 -19.28 6.80 41.49
C ASN A 62 -20.65 6.36 41.99
N ASN A 63 -21.33 7.21 42.74
CA ASN A 63 -22.67 6.93 43.25
C ASN A 63 -23.75 7.37 42.25
N PRO A 64 -24.46 6.44 41.58
CA PRO A 64 -25.47 6.80 40.59
C PRO A 64 -26.66 7.58 41.19
N TYR A 65 -26.93 7.40 42.49
CA TYR A 65 -28.04 8.05 43.19
C TYR A 65 -27.74 9.49 43.63
N LYS A 66 -26.47 9.92 43.56
CA LYS A 66 -26.02 11.26 43.93
C LYS A 66 -25.25 11.94 42.79
N MET A 67 -25.71 11.73 41.56
CA MET A 67 -25.12 12.37 40.38
C MET A 67 -25.55 13.84 40.25
N ASP A 68 -24.68 14.69 39.71
CA ASP A 68 -25.02 16.09 39.44
C ASP A 68 -25.81 16.17 38.12
N THR A 69 -27.14 16.25 38.26
CA THR A 69 -28.05 16.25 37.11
C THR A 69 -27.86 17.45 36.20
N MET A 70 -27.54 18.63 36.76
CA MET A 70 -27.31 19.85 35.99
C MET A 70 -26.04 19.73 35.15
N PHE A 71 -24.99 19.12 35.71
CA PHE A 71 -23.75 18.88 34.97
C PHE A 71 -23.93 17.90 33.81
N ILE A 72 -24.67 16.81 34.02
CA ILE A 72 -24.98 15.81 32.99
C ILE A 72 -25.85 16.40 31.89
N ILE A 73 -26.87 17.19 32.25
CA ILE A 73 -27.74 17.85 31.28
C ILE A 73 -26.94 18.85 30.45
N ALA A 74 -26.03 19.63 31.06
CA ALA A 74 -25.19 20.57 30.33
C ALA A 74 -24.28 19.87 29.30
N ASP A 75 -23.62 18.78 29.68
CA ASP A 75 -22.80 18.00 28.77
C ASP A 75 -23.62 17.38 27.62
N THR A 76 -24.77 16.81 27.97
CA THR A 76 -25.69 16.19 27.00
C THR A 76 -26.21 17.23 26.01
N LEU A 77 -26.63 18.39 26.52
CA LEU A 77 -27.13 19.49 25.72
C LEU A 77 -26.05 20.04 24.78
N SER A 78 -24.82 20.22 25.27
CA SER A 78 -23.67 20.65 24.45
C SER A 78 -23.45 19.71 23.26
N LYS A 79 -23.39 18.40 23.51
CA LYS A 79 -23.17 17.40 22.46
C LYS A 79 -24.34 17.30 21.48
N LEU A 80 -25.58 17.39 21.97
CA LEU A 80 -26.76 17.45 21.11
C LEU A 80 -26.77 18.71 20.22
N MET A 81 -26.41 19.88 20.76
CA MET A 81 -26.30 21.12 19.99
C MET A 81 -25.28 20.98 18.86
N VAL A 82 -24.09 20.44 19.14
CA VAL A 82 -23.06 20.18 18.13
C VAL A 82 -23.57 19.21 17.07
N PHE A 83 -24.20 18.10 17.48
CA PHE A 83 -24.73 17.09 16.57
C PHE A 83 -25.82 17.65 15.64
N VAL A 84 -26.78 18.42 16.17
CA VAL A 84 -27.86 19.04 15.40
C VAL A 84 -27.31 20.07 14.42
N LEU A 85 -26.39 20.93 14.87
CA LEU A 85 -25.79 21.95 14.01
C LEU A 85 -24.98 21.33 12.86
N LEU A 86 -24.20 20.29 13.14
CA LEU A 86 -23.47 19.54 12.11
C LEU A 86 -24.42 18.78 11.17
N SER A 87 -25.53 18.24 11.69
CA SER A 87 -26.56 17.57 10.87
C SER A 87 -27.25 18.54 9.93
N LEU A 88 -27.63 19.72 10.42
CA LEU A 88 -28.19 20.79 9.59
C LEU A 88 -27.18 21.26 8.53
N TRP A 89 -25.91 21.43 8.91
CA TRP A 89 -24.85 21.77 7.97
C TRP A 89 -24.66 20.69 6.89
N ALA A 90 -24.69 19.42 7.27
CA ALA A 90 -24.59 18.29 6.35
C ALA A 90 -25.77 18.18 5.37
N VAL A 91 -26.95 18.68 5.73
CA VAL A 91 -28.14 18.68 4.87
C VAL A 91 -28.20 19.93 3.98
N LEU A 92 -27.81 21.09 4.52
CA LEU A 92 -27.98 22.39 3.85
C LEU A 92 -26.84 22.72 2.86
N PHE A 93 -25.63 22.22 3.10
CA PHE A 93 -24.47 22.55 2.27
C PHE A 93 -24.02 21.37 1.43
N LYS A 94 -23.76 21.59 0.13
CA LYS A 94 -23.24 20.57 -0.79
C LYS A 94 -21.87 20.00 -0.38
N SER A 95 -21.11 20.74 0.42
CA SER A 95 -19.81 20.32 0.98
C SER A 95 -19.94 19.46 2.23
N GLY A 96 -21.13 19.38 2.82
CA GLY A 96 -21.42 18.59 4.00
C GLY A 96 -21.77 17.15 3.63
N GLY A 97 -21.12 16.20 4.30
CA GLY A 97 -21.35 14.77 4.11
C GLY A 97 -21.38 14.06 5.46
N LEU A 98 -21.93 12.83 5.47
CA LEU A 98 -21.97 11.98 6.67
C LEU A 98 -20.55 11.74 7.22
N ASP A 99 -19.56 11.66 6.34
CA ASP A 99 -18.14 11.50 6.66
C ASP A 99 -17.56 12.68 7.45
N TRP A 100 -17.85 13.91 7.01
CA TRP A 100 -17.44 15.13 7.71
C TRP A 100 -18.19 15.32 9.02
N LEU A 101 -19.47 14.95 9.08
CA LEU A 101 -20.27 15.01 10.31
C LEU A 101 -19.64 14.14 11.41
N ILE A 102 -19.32 12.88 11.09
CA ILE A 102 -18.70 11.96 12.06
C ILE A 102 -17.34 12.49 12.53
N THR A 103 -16.51 12.97 11.59
CA THR A 103 -15.17 13.49 11.89
C THR A 103 -15.22 14.72 12.78
N LEU A 104 -16.04 15.72 12.43
CA LEU A 104 -16.17 16.97 13.18
C LEU A 104 -16.83 16.75 14.55
N PHE A 105 -17.84 15.88 14.62
CA PHE A 105 -18.47 15.52 15.89
C PHE A 105 -17.47 14.84 16.84
N SER A 106 -16.69 13.89 16.33
CA SER A 106 -15.66 13.19 17.08
C SER A 106 -14.59 14.15 17.65
N ILE A 107 -14.07 15.06 16.82
CA ILE A 107 -13.06 16.04 17.22
C ILE A 107 -13.62 17.03 18.26
N ALA A 108 -14.87 17.49 18.07
CA ALA A 108 -15.45 18.50 18.93
C ALA A 108 -15.86 17.97 20.32
N THR A 109 -16.31 16.71 20.41
CA THR A 109 -17.09 16.24 21.57
C THR A 109 -16.48 15.10 22.40
N LEU A 110 -15.39 14.46 21.93
CA LEU A 110 -14.83 13.26 22.58
C LEU A 110 -13.41 13.50 23.18
N PRO A 111 -13.32 14.20 24.32
CA PRO A 111 -12.06 14.40 25.05
C PRO A 111 -11.48 13.14 25.66
N ASN A 112 -10.18 13.19 25.95
CA ASN A 112 -9.45 12.28 26.82
C ASN A 112 -9.74 12.57 28.31
N THR A 113 -11.01 12.47 28.70
CA THR A 113 -11.49 12.80 30.05
C THR A 113 -10.91 11.88 31.12
N LEU A 114 -10.77 10.59 30.82
CA LEU A 114 -10.38 9.58 31.79
C LEU A 114 -8.89 9.65 32.13
N VAL A 115 -8.00 9.80 31.14
CA VAL A 115 -6.54 9.76 31.39
C VAL A 115 -5.98 11.13 31.79
N MET A 116 -6.41 12.19 31.11
CA MET A 116 -5.89 13.55 31.34
C MET A 116 -6.85 14.41 32.17
N GLY A 117 -8.17 14.24 32.00
CA GLY A 117 -9.16 15.10 32.62
C GLY A 117 -9.28 14.94 34.13
N ILE A 118 -9.36 13.70 34.62
CA ILE A 118 -9.51 13.42 36.06
C ILE A 118 -8.35 14.01 36.88
N PRO A 119 -7.07 13.70 36.59
CA PRO A 119 -5.98 14.19 37.43
C PRO A 119 -5.76 15.70 37.29
N LEU A 120 -6.04 16.28 36.12
CA LEU A 120 -5.92 17.73 35.89
C LEU A 120 -6.96 18.51 36.71
N LEU A 121 -8.23 18.14 36.59
CA LEU A 121 -9.32 18.86 37.25
C LEU A 121 -9.30 18.66 38.75
N GLN A 122 -8.91 17.48 39.22
CA GLN A 122 -8.69 17.22 40.64
C GLN A 122 -7.61 18.14 41.23
N ALA A 123 -6.50 18.35 40.50
CA ALA A 123 -5.45 19.25 40.95
C ALA A 123 -5.87 20.73 40.94
N MET A 124 -6.72 21.14 39.99
CA MET A 124 -7.18 22.54 39.85
C MET A 124 -8.31 22.93 40.80
N TYR A 125 -9.27 22.04 41.01
CA TYR A 125 -10.54 22.36 41.68
C TYR A 125 -10.86 21.43 42.85
N GLY A 126 -10.04 20.40 43.11
CA GLY A 126 -10.19 19.47 44.22
C GLY A 126 -11.03 18.22 43.89
N ASP A 127 -11.13 17.32 44.86
CA ASP A 127 -11.63 15.95 44.71
C ASP A 127 -13.07 15.83 44.23
N TYR A 128 -13.90 16.86 44.43
CA TYR A 128 -15.28 16.82 43.95
C TYR A 128 -15.36 16.77 42.41
N THR A 129 -14.35 17.29 41.70
CA THR A 129 -14.31 17.25 40.22
C THR A 129 -14.00 15.88 39.66
N GLN A 130 -13.28 15.03 40.40
CA GLN A 130 -13.10 13.62 40.03
C GLN A 130 -14.47 12.95 39.86
N ASN A 131 -15.37 13.11 40.83
CA ASN A 131 -16.72 12.53 40.76
C ASN A 131 -17.51 13.05 39.55
N LEU A 132 -17.42 14.34 39.24
CA LEU A 132 -18.06 14.93 38.05
C LEU A 132 -17.50 14.35 36.75
N MET A 133 -16.18 14.16 36.66
CA MET A 133 -15.53 13.61 35.46
C MET A 133 -15.91 12.16 35.22
N VAL A 134 -15.96 11.35 36.28
CA VAL A 134 -16.38 9.94 36.17
C VAL A 134 -17.81 9.84 35.65
N GLN A 135 -18.71 10.74 36.07
CA GLN A 135 -20.09 10.79 35.56
C GLN A 135 -20.13 11.00 34.04
N LEU A 136 -19.27 11.89 33.49
CA LEU A 136 -19.17 12.10 32.05
C LEU A 136 -18.54 10.94 31.31
N VAL A 137 -17.52 10.30 31.89
CA VAL A 137 -16.87 9.12 31.29
C VAL A 137 -17.89 7.98 31.12
N VAL A 138 -18.75 7.73 32.11
CA VAL A 138 -19.84 6.74 32.00
C VAL A 138 -20.74 7.08 30.82
N LEU A 139 -21.20 8.33 30.72
CA LEU A 139 -22.08 8.79 29.65
C LEU A 139 -21.39 8.71 28.27
N GLN A 140 -20.11 9.06 28.21
CA GLN A 140 -19.27 9.00 27.01
C GLN A 140 -19.15 7.56 26.50
N CYS A 141 -18.90 6.60 27.38
CA CYS A 141 -18.80 5.19 27.03
C CYS A 141 -20.14 4.56 26.62
N ILE A 142 -21.23 4.87 27.34
CA ILE A 142 -22.53 4.21 27.14
C ILE A 142 -23.33 4.85 26.00
N ILE A 143 -23.34 6.18 25.88
CA ILE A 143 -24.19 6.89 24.92
C ILE A 143 -23.39 7.38 23.72
N TRP A 144 -22.29 8.09 23.96
CA TRP A 144 -21.63 8.82 22.86
C TRP A 144 -20.77 7.93 21.98
N TYR A 145 -20.08 6.93 22.54
CA TYR A 145 -19.36 5.93 21.75
C TYR A 145 -20.29 4.95 21.04
N THR A 146 -21.44 4.61 21.64
CA THR A 146 -22.45 3.77 20.96
C THR A 146 -23.09 4.52 19.80
N LEU A 147 -23.37 5.82 19.96
CA LEU A 147 -23.78 6.70 18.86
C LEU A 147 -22.72 6.79 17.76
N LEU A 148 -21.44 6.97 18.12
CA LEU A 148 -20.35 7.05 17.14
C LEU A 148 -20.21 5.75 16.34
N LEU A 149 -20.23 4.59 17.02
CA LEU A 149 -20.22 3.27 16.39
C LEU A 149 -21.43 3.07 15.47
N PHE A 150 -22.61 3.51 15.91
CA PHE A 150 -23.82 3.49 15.08
C PHE A 150 -23.65 4.31 13.80
N LEU A 151 -23.07 5.51 13.89
CA LEU A 151 -22.82 6.35 12.71
C LEU A 151 -21.77 5.73 11.77
N PHE A 152 -20.75 5.08 12.30
CA PHE A 152 -19.75 4.35 11.51
C PHE A 152 -20.37 3.16 10.75
N GLU A 153 -21.16 2.33 11.42
CA GLU A 153 -21.86 1.21 10.77
C GLU A 153 -22.94 1.68 9.80
N LEU A 154 -23.62 2.80 10.08
CA LEU A 154 -24.53 3.44 9.13
C LEU A 154 -23.81 3.86 7.86
N ARG A 155 -22.59 4.41 7.98
CA ARG A 155 -21.74 4.75 6.83
C ARG A 155 -21.38 3.51 6.03
N ALA A 156 -20.86 2.49 6.71
CA ALA A 156 -20.40 1.25 6.10
C ALA A 156 -21.54 0.51 5.37
N ALA A 157 -22.71 0.39 6.02
CA ALA A 157 -23.91 -0.19 5.42
C ALA A 157 -24.41 0.60 4.20
N ARG A 158 -24.37 1.95 4.25
CA ARG A 158 -24.73 2.79 3.09
C ARG A 158 -23.77 2.61 1.92
N LEU A 159 -22.47 2.43 2.20
CA LEU A 159 -21.48 2.20 1.17
C LEU A 159 -21.70 0.83 0.53
N LEU A 160 -21.81 -0.23 1.33
CA LEU A 160 -22.05 -1.61 0.88
C LEU A 160 -23.30 -1.72 -0.02
N ILE A 161 -24.41 -1.09 0.37
CA ILE A 161 -25.65 -1.15 -0.42
C ILE A 161 -25.51 -0.36 -1.73
N ARG A 162 -24.77 0.76 -1.72
CA ARG A 162 -24.53 1.53 -2.94
C ARG A 162 -23.64 0.81 -3.94
N THR A 163 -22.65 0.07 -3.46
CA THR A 163 -21.71 -0.68 -4.31
C THR A 163 -22.37 -1.94 -4.87
N GLU A 164 -23.06 -2.72 -4.03
CA GLU A 164 -23.64 -4.01 -4.43
C GLU A 164 -24.99 -3.87 -5.17
N PHE A 165 -25.76 -2.80 -4.91
CA PHE A 165 -27.10 -2.60 -5.49
C PHE A 165 -27.27 -1.20 -6.11
N PRO A 166 -26.66 -0.92 -7.27
CA PRO A 166 -26.86 0.34 -7.97
C PRO A 166 -28.28 0.45 -8.57
N GLY A 167 -28.87 1.65 -8.52
CA GLY A 167 -30.17 1.96 -9.13
C GLY A 167 -31.40 1.72 -8.24
N GLN A 168 -32.54 1.36 -8.85
CA GLN A 168 -33.83 1.19 -8.15
C GLN A 168 -33.95 -0.12 -7.36
N ALA A 169 -33.04 -1.08 -7.59
CA ALA A 169 -33.06 -2.39 -6.93
C ALA A 169 -32.92 -2.28 -5.40
N ALA A 170 -32.16 -1.30 -4.90
CA ALA A 170 -31.98 -1.07 -3.47
C ALA A 170 -33.27 -0.65 -2.74
N GLY A 171 -34.21 0.03 -3.41
CA GLY A 171 -35.51 0.40 -2.84
C GLY A 171 -36.44 -0.79 -2.57
N SER A 172 -36.22 -1.92 -3.25
CA SER A 172 -37.04 -3.14 -3.14
C SER A 172 -36.61 -4.11 -2.01
N ILE A 173 -35.56 -3.75 -1.25
CA ILE A 173 -35.03 -4.56 -0.15
C ILE A 173 -35.98 -4.50 1.05
N ALA A 174 -36.63 -5.62 1.36
CA ALA A 174 -37.61 -5.72 2.45
C ALA A 174 -37.00 -6.23 3.77
N LYS A 175 -35.89 -6.97 3.72
CA LYS A 175 -35.22 -7.52 4.90
C LYS A 175 -33.74 -7.77 4.62
N ILE A 176 -32.89 -7.41 5.58
CA ILE A 176 -31.46 -7.75 5.57
C ILE A 176 -31.17 -8.66 6.77
N GLN A 177 -30.52 -9.79 6.52
CA GLN A 177 -30.10 -10.77 7.52
C GLN A 177 -28.57 -10.89 7.50
N VAL A 178 -27.95 -10.90 8.67
CA VAL A 178 -26.49 -10.95 8.81
C VAL A 178 -26.12 -12.22 9.56
N ASP A 179 -25.30 -13.06 8.94
CA ASP A 179 -24.81 -14.30 9.55
C ASP A 179 -23.93 -14.02 10.78
N ASP A 180 -23.86 -14.96 11.72
CA ASP A 180 -23.21 -14.76 13.04
C ASP A 180 -21.68 -14.58 12.98
N ASP A 181 -21.08 -14.91 11.84
CA ASP A 181 -19.64 -14.78 11.55
C ASP A 181 -19.26 -13.37 11.06
N VAL A 182 -20.22 -12.55 10.64
CA VAL A 182 -19.99 -11.16 10.21
C VAL A 182 -20.01 -10.23 11.42
N ILE A 183 -18.86 -9.59 11.66
CA ILE A 183 -18.62 -8.71 12.82
C ILE A 183 -18.70 -7.23 12.42
N SER A 184 -18.29 -6.88 11.20
CA SER A 184 -18.19 -5.51 10.70
C SER A 184 -18.65 -5.43 9.24
N LEU A 185 -19.15 -4.26 8.83
CA LEU A 185 -19.47 -3.94 7.44
C LEU A 185 -18.44 -2.98 6.81
N ASP A 186 -17.33 -2.70 7.49
CA ASP A 186 -16.29 -1.72 7.10
C ASP A 186 -15.53 -2.04 5.80
N GLY A 187 -15.74 -3.23 5.21
CA GLY A 187 -15.11 -3.66 3.96
C GLY A 187 -13.73 -4.29 4.13
N MET A 188 -13.22 -4.43 5.37
CA MET A 188 -11.93 -5.09 5.64
C MET A 188 -12.03 -6.62 5.57
N ASP A 189 -13.19 -7.17 5.93
CA ASP A 189 -13.51 -8.58 5.70
C ASP A 189 -14.22 -8.72 4.35
N ALA A 190 -13.81 -9.72 3.54
CA ALA A 190 -14.51 -10.04 2.31
C ALA A 190 -15.93 -10.57 2.64
N LEU A 191 -16.95 -9.77 2.33
CA LEU A 191 -18.36 -10.08 2.54
C LEU A 191 -18.99 -10.55 1.23
N ARG A 192 -19.87 -11.55 1.32
CA ARG A 192 -20.70 -12.00 0.20
C ARG A 192 -22.17 -11.70 0.51
N THR A 193 -22.85 -11.04 -0.41
CA THR A 193 -24.30 -10.77 -0.33
C THR A 193 -25.07 -11.75 -1.19
N GLU A 194 -25.99 -12.49 -0.60
CA GLU A 194 -26.95 -13.34 -1.30
C GLU A 194 -28.33 -12.68 -1.33
N THR A 195 -29.02 -12.78 -2.45
CA THR A 195 -30.36 -12.24 -2.62
C THR A 195 -31.36 -13.38 -2.83
N GLU A 196 -32.34 -13.48 -1.94
CA GLU A 196 -33.51 -14.33 -2.13
C GLU A 196 -34.72 -13.43 -2.45
N THR A 197 -35.35 -13.65 -3.61
CA THR A 197 -36.61 -12.98 -3.95
C THR A 197 -37.80 -13.77 -3.43
N ASP A 198 -38.62 -13.14 -2.58
CA ASP A 198 -39.87 -13.73 -2.09
C ASP A 198 -40.93 -13.76 -3.20
N ILE A 199 -41.97 -14.59 -3.04
CA ILE A 199 -43.08 -14.79 -4.02
C ILE A 199 -43.82 -13.49 -4.41
N ASN A 200 -43.65 -12.43 -3.62
CA ASN A 200 -44.24 -11.10 -3.83
C ASN A 200 -43.27 -10.08 -4.47
N GLY A 201 -42.14 -10.52 -5.04
CA GLY A 201 -41.14 -9.65 -5.69
C GLY A 201 -40.31 -8.79 -4.72
N ARG A 202 -40.28 -9.12 -3.43
CA ARG A 202 -39.49 -8.42 -2.41
C ARG A 202 -38.13 -9.10 -2.22
N ILE A 203 -37.06 -8.31 -2.15
CA ILE A 203 -35.70 -8.83 -1.98
C ILE A 203 -35.37 -9.02 -0.50
N ARG A 204 -34.94 -10.23 -0.12
CA ARG A 204 -34.29 -10.55 1.15
C ARG A 204 -32.79 -10.66 0.91
N LEU A 205 -32.02 -9.82 1.59
CA LEU A 205 -30.56 -9.80 1.51
C LEU A 205 -29.96 -10.61 2.66
N ARG A 206 -29.04 -11.52 2.39
CA ARG A 206 -28.26 -12.23 3.41
C ARG A 206 -26.77 -11.88 3.25
N ILE A 207 -26.15 -11.38 4.31
CA ILE A 207 -24.73 -10.98 4.34
C ILE A 207 -23.94 -12.03 5.14
N ARG A 208 -22.91 -12.61 4.53
CA ARG A 208 -22.05 -13.65 5.13
C ARG A 208 -20.57 -13.41 4.83
N ARG A 209 -19.65 -13.99 5.63
CA ARG A 209 -18.21 -13.91 5.35
C ARG A 209 -17.82 -14.87 4.22
N SER A 210 -16.94 -14.44 3.31
CA SER A 210 -16.58 -15.20 2.09
C SER A 210 -15.93 -16.57 2.32
N ILE A 211 -15.45 -16.85 3.54
CA ILE A 211 -14.65 -18.05 3.89
C ILE A 211 -15.51 -19.18 4.51
N SER A 212 -16.82 -19.00 4.68
CA SER A 212 -17.69 -20.09 5.17
C SER A 212 -18.13 -21.00 4.01
N SER A 213 -17.68 -22.26 4.06
CA SER A 213 -18.05 -23.31 3.10
C SER A 213 -19.55 -23.57 3.11
N VAL A 214 -20.17 -23.54 1.92
CA VAL A 214 -21.57 -23.93 1.68
C VAL A 214 -21.76 -25.43 1.98
N PRO A 215 -22.81 -25.85 2.71
CA PRO A 215 -23.33 -27.21 2.59
C PRO A 215 -24.33 -27.23 1.42
N ASP A 216 -23.91 -27.74 0.27
CA ASP A 216 -24.84 -28.03 -0.82
C ASP A 216 -25.76 -29.19 -0.41
N SER A 217 -27.03 -29.00 -0.73
CA SER A 217 -28.14 -29.83 -0.31
C SER A 217 -28.20 -31.21 -1.01
N VAL A 218 -28.77 -32.17 -0.27
CA VAL A 218 -29.41 -33.44 -0.70
C VAL A 218 -28.54 -34.70 -0.70
N LEU A 219 -28.17 -35.21 0.49
CA LEU A 219 -28.48 -36.58 0.97
C LEU A 219 -27.99 -36.80 2.42
N SER A 220 -28.71 -37.62 3.18
CA SER A 220 -28.36 -38.21 4.49
C SER A 220 -28.68 -37.40 5.75
N SER A 221 -29.90 -37.65 6.23
CA SER A 221 -30.28 -37.61 7.64
C SER A 221 -29.51 -38.65 8.46
N SER A 222 -28.79 -38.23 9.51
CA SER A 222 -29.00 -38.68 10.91
C SER A 222 -27.81 -38.36 11.82
N LEU A 223 -28.16 -37.97 13.06
CA LEU A 223 -27.36 -37.74 14.27
C LEU A 223 -26.76 -36.33 14.47
N CYS A 224 -27.47 -35.59 15.33
CA CYS A 224 -27.13 -34.30 15.91
C CYS A 224 -25.74 -34.25 16.57
N LEU A 225 -24.96 -33.22 16.24
CA LEU A 225 -23.97 -32.58 17.12
C LEU A 225 -23.86 -31.10 16.70
N THR A 226 -24.39 -30.19 17.52
CA THR A 226 -24.21 -28.73 17.44
C THR A 226 -22.99 -28.30 18.29
N PRO A 227 -22.44 -27.09 18.13
CA PRO A 227 -21.10 -26.85 17.57
C PRO A 227 -20.06 -26.47 18.64
N ARG A 228 -18.77 -26.69 18.38
CA ARG A 228 -17.70 -26.04 19.16
C ARG A 228 -17.09 -24.91 18.35
N ALA A 229 -17.32 -23.69 18.82
CA ALA A 229 -16.62 -22.49 18.37
C ALA A 229 -15.21 -22.46 18.99
N SER A 230 -14.18 -22.34 18.15
CA SER A 230 -12.83 -21.95 18.58
C SER A 230 -12.18 -21.10 17.50
N ASN A 231 -12.58 -19.83 17.43
CA ASN A 231 -11.73 -18.76 16.90
C ASN A 231 -11.11 -18.05 18.09
N LEU A 232 -10.00 -18.59 18.58
CA LEU A 232 -9.18 -18.00 19.64
C LEU A 232 -7.76 -18.61 19.62
N SER A 233 -7.03 -18.42 18.53
CA SER A 233 -5.56 -18.51 18.49
C SER A 233 -5.02 -18.12 17.11
N ASN A 234 -4.78 -16.83 16.86
CA ASN A 234 -3.73 -16.39 15.94
C ASN A 234 -2.64 -15.73 16.78
N ALA A 235 -2.01 -16.55 17.61
CA ALA A 235 -0.76 -16.24 18.31
C ALA A 235 -0.07 -17.59 18.55
N GLU A 236 0.76 -18.01 17.59
CA GLU A 236 1.91 -18.84 17.91
C GLU A 236 2.79 -18.02 18.86
N ILE A 237 2.78 -18.41 20.13
CA ILE A 237 3.75 -17.93 21.10
C ILE A 237 5.04 -18.67 20.75
N PHE A 238 6.07 -17.93 20.33
CA PHE A 238 7.45 -18.43 20.36
C PHE A 238 7.80 -18.73 21.81
N SER A 239 7.67 -20.01 22.20
CA SER A 239 8.41 -20.56 23.31
C SER A 239 9.86 -20.72 22.87
N VAL A 240 10.76 -20.09 23.61
CA VAL A 240 12.20 -20.35 23.50
C VAL A 240 12.42 -21.80 23.92
N ASN A 241 12.82 -22.66 22.98
CA ASN A 241 13.51 -23.92 23.27
C ASN A 241 14.33 -24.37 22.06
N THR A 242 15.66 -24.34 22.21
CA THR A 242 16.61 -25.12 21.42
C THR A 242 16.55 -26.61 21.86
N PRO A 243 17.09 -27.56 21.08
CA PRO A 243 16.32 -28.53 20.29
C PRO A 243 16.28 -29.93 20.92
N ASN A 244 15.30 -30.77 20.53
CA ASN A 244 15.58 -32.20 20.30
C ASN A 244 14.52 -32.95 19.48
N ARG A 245 15.03 -33.56 18.39
CA ARG A 245 14.63 -34.78 17.67
C ARG A 245 13.18 -35.29 17.76
N PHE A 246 12.52 -35.26 16.61
CA PHE A 246 11.43 -36.17 16.24
C PHE A 246 11.93 -37.61 16.05
N PHE A 247 11.16 -38.60 16.53
CA PHE A 247 10.65 -39.69 15.69
C PHE A 247 9.46 -40.43 16.35
N ASN A 248 8.56 -40.89 15.47
CA ASN A 248 7.41 -41.78 15.64
C ASN A 248 6.15 -41.19 16.29
N GLY A 249 4.94 -41.47 15.81
CA GLY A 249 4.48 -42.49 14.87
C GLY A 249 3.07 -42.89 15.34
N GLY A 250 2.13 -43.03 14.41
CA GLY A 250 0.70 -43.05 14.72
C GLY A 250 0.20 -44.24 15.54
N GLY A 251 -1.06 -44.12 15.98
CA GLY A 251 -1.97 -45.26 15.95
C GLY A 251 -2.78 -45.53 17.22
N SER A 252 -4.04 -45.09 17.16
CA SER A 252 -5.25 -45.86 17.51
C SER A 252 -5.53 -46.28 18.96
N GLY A 253 -6.76 -45.97 19.41
CA GLY A 253 -7.56 -46.96 20.14
C GLY A 253 -8.20 -46.51 21.45
N THR A 254 -9.45 -46.02 21.33
CA THR A 254 -10.60 -46.37 22.20
C THR A 254 -10.63 -45.83 23.64
N LEU A 255 -11.56 -44.90 23.89
CA LEU A 255 -12.00 -44.49 25.23
C LEU A 255 -13.45 -44.95 25.47
N GLN A 256 -13.65 -45.75 26.52
CA GLN A 256 -14.96 -46.02 27.13
C GLN A 256 -15.19 -45.03 28.29
N PHE A 257 -16.41 -44.52 28.38
CA PHE A 257 -16.92 -43.60 29.39
C PHE A 257 -16.94 -44.19 30.81
N TYR A 258 -16.68 -43.38 31.85
CA TYR A 258 -17.68 -43.09 32.91
C TYR A 258 -17.25 -41.91 33.80
N ASN A 259 -18.28 -41.29 34.36
CA ASN A 259 -18.39 -40.02 35.06
C ASN A 259 -17.97 -40.10 36.55
N GLY A 260 -17.52 -39.01 37.18
CA GLY A 260 -17.42 -38.93 38.66
C GLY A 260 -16.45 -37.90 39.27
N SER A 261 -16.92 -36.67 39.40
CA SER A 261 -16.95 -35.83 40.62
C SER A 261 -15.74 -35.69 41.60
N ASN A 262 -15.41 -34.41 41.84
CA ASN A 262 -15.17 -33.72 43.12
C ASN A 262 -13.92 -33.92 44.01
N GLU A 263 -13.37 -32.75 44.34
CA GLU A 263 -12.78 -32.27 45.62
C GLU A 263 -11.37 -32.73 46.03
N ILE A 264 -10.39 -31.80 46.06
CA ILE A 264 -9.94 -30.95 47.19
C ILE A 264 -9.38 -31.78 48.36
N VAL A 265 -8.11 -31.56 48.71
CA VAL A 265 -7.60 -31.19 50.07
C VAL A 265 -6.07 -31.46 50.19
N PHE A 266 -5.37 -30.37 50.50
CA PHE A 266 -4.18 -30.13 51.37
C PHE A 266 -3.03 -31.14 51.57
N CYS A 267 -1.83 -30.55 51.42
CA CYS A 267 -0.65 -30.58 52.30
C CYS A 267 -0.37 -31.82 53.17
N ASN A 268 0.78 -32.47 52.96
CA ASN A 268 2.03 -32.28 53.72
C ASN A 268 3.00 -33.43 53.45
N GLY A 269 4.30 -33.14 53.60
CA GLY A 269 5.19 -34.03 54.34
C GLY A 269 6.12 -34.91 53.51
N ASP A 270 7.39 -34.50 53.54
CA ASP A 270 8.61 -35.28 53.35
C ASP A 270 8.54 -36.76 53.73
N LEU A 271 9.22 -37.63 52.97
CA LEU A 271 10.46 -38.31 53.38
C LEU A 271 10.83 -39.46 52.43
N GLY A 272 12.10 -39.51 52.05
CA GLY A 272 12.91 -40.73 52.18
C GLY A 272 12.98 -41.73 51.01
N GLY A 273 14.16 -41.79 50.39
CA GLY A 273 14.99 -43.01 50.51
C GLY A 273 15.15 -43.91 49.28
N PHE A 274 16.43 -44.07 48.89
CA PHE A 274 17.11 -45.26 48.31
C PHE A 274 16.55 -45.89 47.01
N GLY A 275 17.32 -46.33 46.01
CA GLY A 275 18.74 -46.58 45.82
C GLY A 275 18.91 -47.77 44.85
N PHE A 276 19.93 -47.74 43.97
CA PHE A 276 20.57 -48.87 43.23
C PHE A 276 19.70 -49.66 42.19
N THR A 277 20.15 -50.30 41.10
CA THR A 277 21.45 -50.74 40.53
C THR A 277 21.22 -51.22 39.07
N ARG A 278 22.08 -50.81 38.11
CA ARG A 278 22.94 -51.59 37.15
C ARG A 278 22.41 -52.78 36.25
N PRO A 279 23.20 -53.27 35.22
CA PRO A 279 22.78 -53.36 33.80
C PRO A 279 23.14 -54.70 33.05
N GLY A 280 22.97 -54.79 31.73
CA GLY A 280 23.56 -55.82 30.82
C GLY A 280 23.06 -55.67 29.36
N CYS A 281 23.89 -55.44 28.32
CA CYS A 281 24.78 -56.35 27.54
C CYS A 281 23.99 -57.46 26.80
N GLY A 282 24.06 -57.72 25.49
CA GLY A 282 24.87 -57.22 24.37
C GLY A 282 24.58 -58.03 23.07
N VAL A 283 25.54 -58.00 22.12
CA VAL A 283 25.74 -58.89 20.94
C VAL A 283 24.81 -58.63 19.71
N SER A 284 25.21 -58.02 18.56
CA SER A 284 26.13 -58.40 17.44
C SER A 284 25.76 -59.72 16.71
N PRO A 285 26.18 -60.05 15.46
CA PRO A 285 27.01 -59.34 14.45
C PRO A 285 26.58 -59.51 12.94
N ARG A 286 27.38 -58.90 12.03
CA ARG A 286 27.87 -59.36 10.69
C ARG A 286 27.51 -58.59 9.40
N ARG A 287 28.56 -58.54 8.55
CA ARG A 287 28.80 -57.90 7.24
C ARG A 287 28.40 -58.78 6.04
N LEU A 288 28.16 -58.16 4.88
CA LEU A 288 28.72 -58.41 3.51
C LEU A 288 27.91 -57.51 2.51
N SER A 289 28.48 -56.57 1.73
CA SER A 289 29.28 -56.64 0.47
C SER A 289 28.53 -57.12 -0.79
N GLY A 290 28.37 -56.22 -1.79
CA GLY A 290 28.75 -56.48 -3.20
C GLY A 290 27.68 -56.60 -4.31
N TYR A 291 27.80 -55.72 -5.32
CA TYR A 291 27.59 -55.88 -6.79
C TYR A 291 26.18 -56.05 -7.45
N ALA A 292 25.83 -55.00 -8.23
CA ALA A 292 25.47 -54.93 -9.67
C ALA A 292 24.19 -55.56 -10.29
N SER A 293 23.54 -54.73 -11.14
CA SER A 293 22.79 -55.04 -12.39
C SER A 293 21.46 -55.80 -12.24
N SER A 294 20.37 -55.62 -12.99
CA SER A 294 19.95 -54.84 -14.17
C SER A 294 18.42 -55.01 -14.33
N ASP A 295 17.80 -54.19 -15.20
CA ASP A 295 16.51 -54.34 -15.93
C ASP A 295 15.65 -53.06 -15.76
N ALA A 296 15.71 -52.03 -16.61
CA ALA A 296 15.44 -51.92 -18.05
C ALA A 296 13.98 -52.18 -18.44
N TYR A 297 13.22 -51.11 -18.73
CA TYR A 297 12.60 -50.89 -20.05
C TYR A 297 12.26 -49.40 -20.26
N SER A 298 12.66 -48.91 -21.43
CA SER A 298 12.56 -47.56 -22.01
C SER A 298 11.23 -47.44 -22.81
N LEU A 299 10.70 -46.27 -23.17
CA LEU A 299 11.06 -45.49 -24.37
C LEU A 299 10.18 -44.20 -24.48
N GLN A 300 10.72 -43.21 -25.20
CA GLN A 300 10.12 -41.94 -25.67
C GLN A 300 8.88 -42.12 -26.59
N PRO A 301 8.24 -41.03 -27.06
CA PRO A 301 8.57 -40.55 -28.41
C PRO A 301 8.49 -39.01 -28.66
N THR A 302 9.27 -38.55 -29.64
CA THR A 302 9.02 -37.35 -30.50
C THR A 302 9.03 -37.81 -31.97
N PRO A 303 8.73 -36.96 -32.97
CA PRO A 303 7.46 -36.36 -33.38
C PRO A 303 6.95 -36.98 -34.72
N ARG A 304 5.68 -36.82 -35.11
CA ARG A 304 5.22 -37.18 -36.47
C ARG A 304 4.26 -36.15 -37.06
N ALA A 305 4.56 -35.77 -38.31
CA ALA A 305 3.74 -34.99 -39.21
C ALA A 305 2.48 -35.74 -39.65
N SER A 306 1.38 -35.01 -39.85
CA SER A 306 0.23 -35.49 -40.61
C SER A 306 -0.09 -34.52 -41.74
N ASN A 307 0.09 -35.00 -42.97
CA ASN A 307 -0.50 -34.46 -44.18
C ASN A 307 -1.75 -35.30 -44.51
N PHE A 308 -2.78 -34.60 -44.99
CA PHE A 308 -3.78 -34.98 -46.00
C PHE A 308 -4.82 -36.09 -45.78
N ASN A 309 -6.07 -35.72 -46.07
CA ASN A 309 -7.00 -36.45 -46.95
C ASN A 309 -7.54 -35.47 -48.02
N GLU A 310 -7.41 -35.84 -49.29
CA GLU A 310 -8.09 -35.27 -50.49
C GLU A 310 -9.56 -35.76 -50.56
N LEU A 311 -10.53 -35.31 -51.37
CA LEU A 311 -10.66 -34.76 -52.74
C LEU A 311 -11.93 -33.84 -52.77
N ASP A 312 -12.06 -32.81 -53.62
CA ASP A 312 -12.39 -32.94 -55.05
C ASP A 312 -11.82 -31.82 -55.93
N LEU A 313 -11.36 -32.24 -57.11
CA LEU A 313 -10.89 -31.42 -58.22
C LEU A 313 -12.04 -31.10 -59.17
N ASN A 314 -12.07 -29.85 -59.66
CA ASN A 314 -12.48 -29.57 -61.03
C ASN A 314 -11.76 -28.34 -61.57
N GLY A 315 -11.07 -28.52 -62.71
CA GLY A 315 -10.87 -27.47 -63.71
C GLY A 315 -9.57 -26.66 -63.69
N THR A 316 -8.53 -27.21 -64.33
CA THR A 316 -7.62 -26.53 -65.28
C THR A 316 -7.12 -25.10 -64.99
N GLY A 317 -5.81 -24.94 -64.73
CA GLY A 317 -5.08 -23.69 -65.00
C GLY A 317 -3.97 -23.37 -63.99
N THR A 318 -2.75 -23.19 -64.48
CA THR A 318 -1.53 -22.79 -63.76
C THR A 318 -1.70 -21.50 -62.92
N PRO A 319 -1.14 -21.41 -61.69
CA PRO A 319 -1.15 -20.16 -60.95
C PRO A 319 -0.03 -19.22 -61.44
N VAL A 320 -0.42 -18.16 -62.14
CA VAL A 320 0.41 -17.00 -62.45
C VAL A 320 0.26 -15.97 -61.32
N TRP A 321 1.37 -15.40 -60.85
CA TRP A 321 1.35 -14.26 -59.93
C TRP A 321 0.77 -13.03 -60.63
N MET A 322 -0.41 -12.58 -60.19
CA MET A 322 -0.99 -11.31 -60.62
C MET A 322 -0.94 -10.29 -59.48
N LYS A 323 -0.19 -9.21 -59.70
CA LYS A 323 -0.37 -7.93 -59.03
C LYS A 323 -1.66 -7.26 -59.53
N SER A 324 -2.15 -6.29 -58.73
CA SER A 324 -3.03 -5.13 -59.08
C SER A 324 -4.44 -5.18 -58.41
N PRO A 325 -5.20 -4.07 -58.28
CA PRO A 325 -4.88 -2.78 -57.64
C PRO A 325 -6.08 -2.09 -56.90
N VAL A 326 -5.85 -0.86 -56.38
CA VAL A 326 -6.77 0.31 -56.23
C VAL A 326 -8.01 0.12 -55.31
N ALA A 327 -8.01 0.72 -54.10
CA ALA A 327 -8.49 2.08 -53.76
C ALA A 327 -10.00 2.37 -54.01
N GLY A 328 -10.68 2.78 -52.93
CA GLY A 328 -11.73 3.81 -52.95
C GLY A 328 -13.18 3.37 -52.76
N ARG A 329 -13.82 3.81 -51.66
CA ARG A 329 -14.88 4.85 -51.68
C ARG A 329 -15.40 5.13 -50.26
N ILE A 330 -14.91 6.23 -49.69
CA ILE A 330 -15.60 7.00 -48.65
C ILE A 330 -16.40 8.07 -49.40
N PHE A 331 -17.70 8.17 -49.13
CA PHE A 331 -18.52 9.30 -49.59
C PHE A 331 -18.25 10.52 -48.71
N ARG A 332 -17.86 11.63 -49.33
CA ARG A 332 -17.86 13.00 -48.76
C ARG A 332 -18.98 13.80 -49.43
N HIS A 333 -19.57 14.75 -48.69
CA HIS A 333 -19.88 16.15 -49.06
C HIS A 333 -20.73 16.74 -47.90
N THR A 334 -20.66 17.99 -47.45
CA THR A 334 -20.19 19.32 -47.93
C THR A 334 -20.17 20.22 -46.65
N SER A 335 -19.33 21.23 -46.41
CA SER A 335 -18.88 22.34 -47.26
C SER A 335 -17.80 23.16 -46.52
N SER A 336 -16.81 23.63 -47.27
CA SER A 336 -15.66 24.49 -46.88
C SER A 336 -16.00 25.99 -47.13
N PRO A 337 -15.17 27.03 -46.80
CA PRO A 337 -13.85 27.29 -47.46
C PRO A 337 -12.75 27.95 -46.58
N LYS A 338 -11.49 27.48 -46.66
CA LYS A 338 -10.27 28.04 -47.33
C LYS A 338 -9.63 29.32 -46.74
N MET A 339 -8.32 29.22 -46.43
CA MET A 339 -7.17 29.87 -47.13
C MET A 339 -5.86 29.33 -46.52
N MET A 340 -5.03 28.59 -47.28
CA MET A 340 -3.95 29.04 -48.17
C MET A 340 -2.63 29.28 -47.41
N TRP A 341 -1.65 28.39 -47.65
CA TRP A 341 -0.28 28.47 -47.18
C TRP A 341 0.57 29.05 -48.30
N GLU A 342 1.37 30.08 -47.99
CA GLU A 342 2.42 30.57 -48.88
C GLU A 342 3.69 30.89 -48.10
N SER A 343 4.79 30.81 -48.81
CA SER A 343 6.17 30.55 -48.40
C SER A 343 6.94 31.72 -47.78
N GLY A 344 7.82 31.39 -46.82
CA GLY A 344 9.22 31.80 -46.69
C GLY A 344 9.64 33.28 -46.79
N GLN A 345 10.26 33.80 -45.73
CA GLN A 345 11.64 34.35 -45.74
C GLN A 345 12.04 34.92 -44.37
N ARG A 346 13.31 34.75 -44.02
CA ARG A 346 14.00 35.40 -42.89
C ARG A 346 14.15 36.89 -43.17
N HIS A 347 13.96 37.75 -42.17
CA HIS A 347 14.80 38.93 -41.96
C HIS A 347 14.83 39.37 -40.49
N VAL A 348 16.04 39.75 -40.09
CA VAL A 348 16.47 40.32 -38.81
C VAL A 348 16.12 41.80 -38.76
N ALA A 349 15.61 42.30 -37.63
CA ALA A 349 15.87 43.66 -37.15
C ALA A 349 15.54 43.81 -35.66
N LYS A 350 16.51 44.33 -34.91
CA LYS A 350 16.39 44.92 -33.57
C LYS A 350 15.57 46.20 -33.66
N ASP A 351 14.76 46.51 -32.64
CA ASP A 351 14.86 47.81 -31.96
C ASP A 351 14.20 47.80 -30.57
N THR A 352 14.90 48.48 -29.68
CA THR A 352 14.70 48.70 -28.24
C THR A 352 13.66 49.79 -27.94
N MET A 353 12.82 49.61 -26.91
CA MET A 353 12.51 50.68 -25.95
C MET A 353 11.92 50.14 -24.63
N ASN A 354 12.31 50.82 -23.54
CA ASN A 354 12.20 50.46 -22.12
C ASN A 354 10.88 50.90 -21.43
N VAL A 355 10.32 50.00 -20.57
CA VAL A 355 9.84 50.20 -19.16
C VAL A 355 8.54 51.04 -18.93
N PRO A 356 7.68 50.83 -17.88
CA PRO A 356 7.79 50.02 -16.65
C PRO A 356 6.61 49.07 -16.28
N GLU A 357 6.89 48.29 -15.23
CA GLU A 357 5.99 47.48 -14.38
C GLU A 357 4.71 48.20 -13.89
N LYS A 358 3.60 47.45 -13.85
CA LYS A 358 2.55 47.63 -12.84
C LYS A 358 1.81 46.31 -12.59
N GLU A 359 1.81 45.87 -11.34
CA GLU A 359 0.97 44.80 -10.80
C GLU A 359 -0.50 44.98 -11.18
N ILE A 360 -1.16 43.94 -11.69
CA ILE A 360 -2.62 43.80 -11.60
C ILE A 360 -2.98 42.33 -11.27
N SER A 361 -3.42 42.17 -10.03
CA SER A 361 -4.19 41.07 -9.46
C SER A 361 -5.38 40.67 -10.34
N PHE A 362 -5.55 39.36 -10.59
CA PHE A 362 -6.79 38.78 -11.12
C PHE A 362 -7.39 37.77 -10.12
N ARG A 363 -8.12 38.30 -9.14
CA ARG A 363 -9.33 37.69 -8.59
C ARG A 363 -10.50 38.39 -9.24
N ASP A 364 -11.36 37.62 -9.91
CA ASP A 364 -12.81 37.84 -10.13
C ASP A 364 -13.26 37.36 -11.51
N ALA A 365 -13.68 36.09 -11.59
CA ALA A 365 -14.59 35.60 -12.63
C ALA A 365 -15.23 34.27 -12.20
N LEU A 366 -16.20 34.35 -11.29
CA LEU A 366 -17.15 33.26 -11.03
C LEU A 366 -18.49 33.89 -10.65
N LYS A 367 -19.38 34.03 -11.65
CA LYS A 367 -20.82 34.26 -11.48
C LYS A 367 -21.52 34.00 -12.82
N MET A 368 -22.23 32.88 -12.93
CA MET A 368 -23.36 32.74 -13.84
C MET A 368 -24.55 32.23 -13.05
N ALA A 369 -25.65 33.00 -13.15
CA ALA A 369 -26.94 32.80 -12.51
C ALA A 369 -27.90 32.05 -13.47
N PRO A 370 -29.04 31.49 -12.98
CA PRO A 370 -29.89 30.57 -13.73
C PRO A 370 -30.98 31.30 -14.55
N PRO A 371 -31.53 30.70 -15.63
CA PRO A 371 -32.69 31.25 -16.30
C PRO A 371 -34.01 30.72 -15.71
N SER A 372 -34.99 31.62 -15.79
CA SER A 372 -36.33 31.65 -15.21
C SER A 372 -37.39 30.85 -15.98
N THR A 373 -38.44 30.48 -15.24
CA THR A 373 -39.74 29.97 -15.68
C THR A 373 -40.57 30.98 -16.49
N ALA A 374 -41.25 30.52 -17.56
CA ALA A 374 -42.48 31.11 -18.09
C ALA A 374 -43.36 30.02 -18.74
N ALA A 375 -44.68 30.22 -18.69
CA ALA A 375 -45.74 29.22 -18.81
C ALA A 375 -46.44 29.18 -20.18
N GLY A 376 -47.13 28.05 -20.46
CA GLY A 376 -48.44 28.00 -21.11
C GLY A 376 -48.53 27.50 -22.56
N GLY A 377 -49.47 26.58 -22.84
CA GLY A 377 -50.10 26.42 -24.15
C GLY A 377 -50.32 24.98 -24.64
N ASP A 378 -51.60 24.57 -24.73
CA ASP A 378 -52.15 23.27 -25.15
C ASP A 378 -51.97 22.89 -26.64
N ALA A 379 -52.10 21.59 -26.94
CA ALA A 379 -53.07 21.00 -27.90
C ALA A 379 -52.54 19.85 -28.82
N SER A 380 -53.12 18.65 -28.61
CA SER A 380 -53.69 17.66 -29.55
C SER A 380 -52.93 17.06 -30.75
N MET A 381 -52.94 15.71 -30.78
CA MET A 381 -53.13 14.75 -31.92
C MET A 381 -52.08 14.77 -33.06
N GLU A 382 -51.67 13.69 -33.72
CA GLU A 382 -52.06 12.28 -33.81
C GLU A 382 -50.89 11.48 -34.46
N GLU A 383 -50.98 10.17 -34.33
CA GLU A 383 -50.25 9.01 -34.89
C GLU A 383 -49.19 9.14 -36.02
N GLY A 384 -48.18 8.27 -35.93
CA GLY A 384 -47.34 7.87 -37.07
C GLY A 384 -46.15 6.97 -36.68
N ALA A 385 -46.34 5.66 -36.74
CA ALA A 385 -45.37 4.62 -36.41
C ALA A 385 -44.15 4.55 -37.35
N ALA A 386 -42.97 4.20 -36.80
CA ALA A 386 -42.03 3.19 -37.32
C ALA A 386 -40.73 3.18 -36.50
N GLY A 387 -40.37 2.02 -35.95
CA GLY A 387 -39.23 1.86 -35.06
C GLY A 387 -37.86 1.80 -35.74
N LYS A 388 -36.82 2.02 -34.92
CA LYS A 388 -35.56 1.28 -35.00
C LYS A 388 -34.76 1.47 -33.71
N ASP A 389 -34.33 0.32 -33.18
CA ASP A 389 -33.58 0.15 -31.95
C ASP A 389 -32.29 0.98 -31.91
N THR A 390 -32.22 1.85 -30.91
CA THR A 390 -30.96 2.27 -30.29
C THR A 390 -31.18 2.23 -28.79
N ALA A 391 -30.60 1.22 -28.12
CA ALA A 391 -30.63 1.11 -26.67
C ALA A 391 -29.93 2.35 -26.06
N PRO A 392 -30.58 3.09 -25.15
CA PRO A 392 -30.05 4.33 -24.64
C PRO A 392 -29.04 4.07 -23.53
N VAL A 393 -27.98 4.88 -23.55
CA VAL A 393 -27.12 5.18 -22.41
C VAL A 393 -28.03 5.49 -21.20
N ALA A 394 -28.02 4.60 -20.20
CA ALA A 394 -28.85 4.75 -19.02
C ALA A 394 -28.45 6.02 -18.26
N ALA A 395 -29.39 6.96 -18.22
CA ALA A 395 -29.39 8.07 -17.28
C ALA A 395 -29.22 7.54 -15.85
N ILE A 396 -28.29 8.13 -15.09
CA ILE A 396 -28.12 7.87 -13.66
C ILE A 396 -29.41 8.33 -12.96
N GLY A 397 -30.35 7.40 -12.79
CA GLY A 397 -31.55 7.59 -11.97
C GLY A 397 -31.15 7.82 -10.52
N ARG A 398 -31.95 8.60 -9.79
CA ARG A 398 -31.78 8.79 -8.33
C ARG A 398 -31.67 7.42 -7.65
N GLN A 399 -30.55 7.18 -6.97
CA GLN A 399 -30.34 5.99 -6.15
C GLN A 399 -31.39 5.94 -5.04
N GLU A 400 -32.23 4.90 -5.02
CA GLU A 400 -33.16 4.66 -3.91
C GLU A 400 -32.45 3.88 -2.80
N MET A 401 -32.74 4.21 -1.54
CA MET A 401 -32.23 3.49 -0.38
C MET A 401 -33.33 2.60 0.20
N PRO A 402 -32.98 1.45 0.84
CA PRO A 402 -33.96 0.67 1.59
C PRO A 402 -34.67 1.51 2.65
N SER A 403 -35.87 1.09 3.03
CA SER A 403 -36.63 1.78 4.08
C SER A 403 -35.78 1.97 5.35
N ALA A 404 -35.93 3.13 6.01
CA ALA A 404 -35.14 3.49 7.18
C ALA A 404 -35.25 2.43 8.30
N ALA A 405 -36.40 1.78 8.44
CA ALA A 405 -36.62 0.72 9.43
C ALA A 405 -35.75 -0.53 9.17
N VAL A 406 -35.52 -0.91 7.91
CA VAL A 406 -34.67 -2.05 7.55
C VAL A 406 -33.21 -1.73 7.83
N MET A 407 -32.77 -0.52 7.46
CA MET A 407 -31.41 -0.03 7.72
C MET A 407 -31.11 0.03 9.22
N VAL A 408 -32.02 0.59 10.03
CA VAL A 408 -31.83 0.71 11.48
C VAL A 408 -31.73 -0.67 12.13
N ARG A 409 -32.54 -1.66 11.69
CA ARG A 409 -32.45 -3.03 12.22
C ARG A 409 -31.10 -3.68 11.92
N LEU A 410 -30.61 -3.58 10.69
CA LEU A 410 -29.28 -4.08 10.30
C LEU A 410 -28.19 -3.49 11.20
N ILE A 411 -28.19 -2.17 11.33
CA ILE A 411 -27.17 -1.44 12.09
C ILE A 411 -27.23 -1.82 13.57
N LEU A 412 -28.43 -1.89 14.16
CA LEU A 412 -28.59 -2.30 15.56
C LEU A 412 -28.07 -3.71 15.82
N THR A 413 -28.25 -4.66 14.88
CA THR A 413 -27.70 -6.01 15.01
C THR A 413 -26.18 -6.02 14.98
N VAL A 414 -25.56 -5.31 14.03
CA VAL A 414 -24.09 -5.26 13.89
C VAL A 414 -23.43 -4.49 15.05
N VAL A 415 -23.96 -3.31 15.38
CA VAL A 415 -23.50 -2.50 16.51
C VAL A 415 -23.67 -3.27 17.82
N GLY A 416 -24.78 -3.97 18.02
CA GLY A 416 -25.02 -4.82 19.18
C GLY A 416 -23.96 -5.91 19.34
N ARG A 417 -23.56 -6.58 18.25
CA ARG A 417 -22.48 -7.59 18.27
C ARG A 417 -21.10 -6.99 18.54
N LYS A 418 -20.81 -5.79 18.01
CA LYS A 418 -19.54 -5.10 18.30
C LYS A 418 -19.45 -4.61 19.74
N LEU A 419 -20.54 -4.04 20.26
CA LEU A 419 -20.62 -3.60 21.65
C LEU A 419 -20.53 -4.77 22.61
N SER A 420 -21.15 -5.91 22.28
CA SER A 420 -21.03 -7.11 23.09
C SER A 420 -19.62 -7.68 23.07
N ARG A 421 -18.75 -7.43 22.09
CA ARG A 421 -17.36 -7.91 22.15
C ARG A 421 -16.35 -6.92 22.71
N ASN A 422 -16.75 -5.69 23.00
CA ASN A 422 -15.84 -4.63 23.44
C ASN A 422 -15.56 -4.70 24.96
N PRO A 423 -14.30 -4.95 25.39
CA PRO A 423 -13.92 -4.99 26.80
C PRO A 423 -14.28 -3.73 27.60
N ASN A 424 -14.21 -2.54 26.99
CA ASN A 424 -14.56 -1.30 27.65
C ASN A 424 -16.07 -1.18 27.93
N THR A 425 -16.91 -1.74 27.03
CA THR A 425 -18.36 -1.78 27.23
C THR A 425 -18.71 -2.69 28.41
N TYR A 426 -18.13 -3.89 28.47
CA TYR A 426 -18.31 -4.80 29.61
C TYR A 426 -17.90 -4.17 30.92
N SER A 427 -16.70 -3.58 30.96
CA SER A 427 -16.20 -2.90 32.15
C SER A 427 -17.14 -1.78 32.61
N SER A 428 -17.64 -0.97 31.68
CA SER A 428 -18.54 0.15 31.99
C SER A 428 -19.88 -0.33 32.54
N VAL A 429 -20.45 -1.38 31.94
CA VAL A 429 -21.73 -1.97 32.38
C VAL A 429 -21.56 -2.68 33.73
N LEU A 430 -20.51 -3.48 33.91
CA LEU A 430 -20.22 -4.17 35.17
C LEU A 430 -19.94 -3.16 36.30
N GLY A 431 -19.19 -2.10 36.01
CA GLY A 431 -18.92 -1.03 36.96
C GLY A 431 -20.20 -0.31 37.39
N LEU A 432 -21.09 -0.01 36.43
CA LEU A 432 -22.38 0.61 36.73
C LEU A 432 -23.28 -0.32 37.55
N ILE A 433 -23.41 -1.59 37.17
CA ILE A 433 -24.17 -2.60 37.93
C ILE A 433 -23.63 -2.69 39.35
N TRP A 434 -22.31 -2.81 39.51
CA TRP A 434 -21.68 -2.87 40.81
C TRP A 434 -21.96 -1.61 41.64
N SER A 435 -21.83 -0.42 41.06
CA SER A 435 -22.11 0.84 41.77
C SER A 435 -23.57 0.91 42.24
N LEU A 436 -24.53 0.48 41.42
CA LEU A 436 -25.95 0.41 41.81
C LEU A 436 -26.14 -0.54 43.00
N ILE A 437 -25.56 -1.74 42.96
CA ILE A 437 -25.64 -2.73 44.04
C ILE A 437 -24.99 -2.20 45.32
N SER A 438 -23.74 -1.76 45.22
CA SER A 438 -22.90 -1.32 46.34
C SER A 438 -23.52 -0.13 47.07
N PHE A 439 -23.98 0.90 46.35
CA PHE A 439 -24.60 2.07 46.98
C PHE A 439 -26.05 1.84 47.43
N ARG A 440 -26.78 0.89 46.83
CA ARG A 440 -28.16 0.57 47.22
C ARG A 440 -28.24 -0.31 48.48
N TRP A 441 -27.31 -1.25 48.62
CA TRP A 441 -27.25 -2.21 49.73
C TRP A 441 -26.09 -1.96 50.70
N HIS A 442 -25.32 -0.88 50.52
CA HIS A 442 -24.16 -0.52 51.35
C HIS A 442 -23.12 -1.64 51.46
N ILE A 443 -22.90 -2.39 50.37
CA ILE A 443 -21.94 -3.49 50.29
C ILE A 443 -20.59 -2.92 49.84
N ALA A 444 -19.56 -3.03 50.67
CA ALA A 444 -18.19 -2.67 50.31
C ALA A 444 -17.50 -3.80 49.52
N LEU A 445 -16.64 -3.45 48.55
CA LEU A 445 -15.75 -4.42 47.91
C LEU A 445 -14.81 -5.04 48.96
N PRO A 446 -14.51 -6.36 48.86
CA PRO A 446 -13.44 -6.95 49.66
C PRO A 446 -12.14 -6.16 49.49
N SER A 447 -11.45 -5.87 50.60
CA SER A 447 -10.25 -5.04 50.61
C SER A 447 -9.19 -5.52 49.61
N ILE A 448 -9.00 -6.84 49.50
CA ILE A 448 -8.06 -7.44 48.54
C ILE A 448 -8.41 -7.11 47.09
N VAL A 449 -9.70 -7.12 46.72
CA VAL A 449 -10.15 -6.82 45.36
C VAL A 449 -10.08 -5.32 45.10
N ALA A 450 -10.50 -4.49 46.06
CA ALA A 450 -10.42 -3.03 45.95
C ALA A 450 -8.97 -2.54 45.77
N LEU A 451 -8.03 -3.05 46.57
CA LEU A 451 -6.61 -2.70 46.44
C LEU A 451 -6.02 -3.23 45.13
N SER A 452 -6.36 -4.46 44.72
CA SER A 452 -5.87 -5.03 43.45
C SER A 452 -6.31 -4.19 42.24
N ILE A 453 -7.59 -3.80 42.20
CA ILE A 453 -8.13 -2.94 41.14
C ILE A 453 -7.44 -1.57 41.18
N LYS A 454 -7.24 -0.99 42.37
CA LYS A 454 -6.56 0.31 42.52
C LYS A 454 -5.14 0.27 41.95
N ILE A 455 -4.34 -0.75 42.29
CA ILE A 455 -2.96 -0.89 41.80
C ILE A 455 -2.93 -1.00 40.27
N ILE A 456 -3.80 -1.85 39.69
CA ILE A 456 -3.86 -2.06 38.24
C ILE A 456 -4.37 -0.81 37.52
N SER A 457 -5.34 -0.10 38.12
CA SER A 457 -5.89 1.16 37.61
C SER A 457 -4.83 2.26 37.60
N ASP A 458 -4.12 2.47 38.72
CA ASP A 458 -3.06 3.48 38.83
C ASP A 458 -1.92 3.19 37.83
N ALA A 459 -1.54 1.92 37.65
CA ALA A 459 -0.59 1.50 36.62
C ALA A 459 -1.15 1.69 35.19
N GLY A 460 -2.45 1.41 34.99
CA GLY A 460 -3.14 1.53 33.72
C GLY A 460 -3.19 2.97 33.19
N LEU A 461 -3.26 3.96 34.09
CA LEU A 461 -3.20 5.38 33.73
C LEU A 461 -1.87 5.76 33.08
N GLY A 462 -0.75 5.34 33.69
CA GLY A 462 0.60 5.54 33.14
C GLY A 462 0.82 4.77 31.84
N MET A 463 0.35 3.51 31.77
CA MET A 463 0.43 2.67 30.58
C MET A 463 -0.39 3.22 29.41
N ALA A 464 -1.54 3.86 29.66
CA ALA A 464 -2.33 4.52 28.63
C ALA A 464 -1.59 5.71 28.00
N MET A 465 -0.87 6.50 28.81
CA MET A 465 -0.02 7.59 28.30
C MET A 465 1.25 7.09 27.62
N PHE A 466 1.83 6.01 28.12
CA PHE A 466 2.93 5.32 27.46
C PHE A 466 2.50 4.80 26.08
N SER A 467 1.35 4.13 25.98
CA SER A 467 0.76 3.66 24.73
C SER A 467 0.46 4.80 23.75
N LEU A 468 -0.01 5.95 24.23
CA LEU A 468 -0.16 7.14 23.39
C LEU A 468 1.19 7.62 22.84
N GLY A 469 2.25 7.63 23.66
CA GLY A 469 3.61 7.98 23.24
C GLY A 469 4.22 6.99 22.22
N LEU A 470 4.02 5.68 22.41
CA LEU A 470 4.39 4.66 21.42
C LEU A 470 3.65 4.89 20.11
N PHE A 471 2.34 5.13 20.21
CA PHE A 471 1.49 5.41 19.05
C PHE A 471 2.01 6.64 18.28
N MET A 472 2.34 7.73 18.98
CA MET A 472 2.94 8.94 18.42
C MET A 472 4.32 8.72 17.81
N ALA A 473 5.14 7.80 18.33
CA ALA A 473 6.47 7.53 17.78
C ALA A 473 6.46 6.57 16.59
N LEU A 474 5.48 5.66 16.53
CA LEU A 474 5.24 4.81 15.35
C LEU A 474 4.71 5.60 14.16
N GLN A 475 4.19 6.80 14.38
CA GLN A 475 3.84 7.74 13.34
C GLN A 475 5.15 8.23 12.66
N PRO A 476 5.32 8.10 11.33
CA PRO A 476 6.46 8.70 10.64
C PRO A 476 6.64 10.27 10.75
N LYS A 477 5.66 11.10 11.17
CA LYS A 477 5.71 12.56 11.51
C LYS A 477 4.68 12.94 12.62
N MET A 478 4.55 14.24 12.94
CA MET A 478 3.70 14.80 14.01
C MET A 478 2.51 15.68 13.54
N ILE A 479 2.42 16.11 12.26
CA ILE A 479 1.24 16.82 11.66
C ILE A 479 0.95 16.30 10.23
N ALA A 480 -0.12 15.53 9.95
CA ALA A 480 -0.43 14.95 8.60
C ALA A 480 -1.18 15.87 7.68
N CYS A 481 -2.27 16.43 8.21
CA CYS A 481 -3.36 16.90 7.38
C CYS A 481 -3.07 18.26 6.73
N GLY A 482 -1.81 18.71 6.77
CA GLY A 482 -1.39 20.06 6.45
C GLY A 482 -1.77 21.07 7.53
N ALA A 483 -1.06 22.20 7.58
CA ALA A 483 -1.26 23.23 8.59
C ALA A 483 -2.72 23.71 8.64
N LYS A 484 -3.40 23.88 7.50
CA LYS A 484 -4.79 24.37 7.45
C LYS A 484 -5.78 23.45 8.15
N LYS A 485 -5.76 22.14 7.86
CA LYS A 485 -6.70 21.18 8.48
C LYS A 485 -6.31 20.91 9.94
N ALA A 486 -5.01 20.93 10.27
CA ALA A 486 -4.54 20.83 11.65
C ALA A 486 -5.00 22.03 12.48
N THR A 487 -4.85 23.26 11.98
CA THR A 487 -5.35 24.48 12.63
C THR A 487 -6.87 24.44 12.76
N MET A 488 -7.60 23.98 11.74
CA MET A 488 -9.05 23.79 11.83
C MET A 488 -9.43 22.81 12.94
N GLY A 489 -8.77 21.64 13.02
CA GLY A 489 -8.97 20.66 14.09
C GLY A 489 -8.67 21.23 15.47
N MET A 490 -7.58 22.00 15.62
CA MET A 490 -7.21 22.68 16.87
C MET A 490 -8.23 23.75 17.26
N LEU A 491 -8.71 24.56 16.32
CA LEU A 491 -9.75 25.57 16.57
C LEU A 491 -11.06 24.91 17.00
N ILE A 492 -11.48 23.85 16.31
CA ILE A 492 -12.70 23.11 16.68
C ILE A 492 -12.56 22.52 18.09
N ARG A 493 -11.41 21.89 18.38
CA ARG A 493 -11.16 21.22 19.66
C ARG A 493 -11.06 22.19 20.83
N PHE A 494 -10.23 23.23 20.70
CA PHE A 494 -9.87 24.10 21.82
C PHE A 494 -10.70 25.39 21.89
N ILE A 495 -11.50 25.70 20.86
CA ILE A 495 -12.38 26.88 20.86
C ILE A 495 -13.84 26.47 20.71
N SER A 496 -14.22 25.82 19.61
CA SER A 496 -15.64 25.53 19.34
C SER A 496 -16.24 24.59 20.39
N GLY A 497 -15.57 23.48 20.73
CA GLY A 497 -16.03 22.55 21.77
C GLY A 497 -16.30 23.24 23.12
N PRO A 498 -15.31 23.96 23.69
CA PRO A 498 -15.48 24.75 24.91
C PRO A 498 -16.57 25.82 24.81
N LEU A 499 -16.74 26.47 23.66
CA LEU A 499 -17.79 27.47 23.45
C LEU A 499 -19.19 26.86 23.54
N PHE A 500 -19.42 25.71 22.88
CA PHE A 500 -20.69 24.99 22.97
C PHE A 500 -20.95 24.48 24.39
N MET A 501 -19.91 24.00 25.08
CA MET A 501 -20.02 23.60 26.47
C MET A 501 -20.37 24.76 27.40
N ALA A 502 -19.76 25.93 27.20
CA ALA A 502 -20.06 27.13 27.97
C ALA A 502 -21.51 27.58 27.75
N ALA A 503 -21.97 27.62 26.49
CA ALA A 503 -23.34 28.00 26.15
C ALA A 503 -24.36 27.05 26.79
N ALA A 504 -24.17 25.73 26.65
CA ALA A 504 -25.04 24.74 27.27
C ALA A 504 -25.03 24.82 28.81
N SER A 505 -23.86 25.04 29.41
CA SER A 505 -23.71 25.17 30.86
C SER A 505 -24.42 26.41 31.42
N ILE A 506 -24.36 27.54 30.70
CA ILE A 506 -25.08 28.78 31.07
C ILE A 506 -26.60 28.58 30.94
N LEU A 507 -27.06 27.94 29.87
CA LEU A 507 -28.48 27.65 29.63
C LEU A 507 -29.08 26.75 30.74
N VAL A 508 -28.31 25.78 31.22
CA VAL A 508 -28.72 24.88 32.32
C VAL A 508 -28.55 25.55 33.71
N GLY A 509 -27.90 26.70 33.78
CA GLY A 509 -27.75 27.48 35.01
C GLY A 509 -26.54 27.08 35.88
N LEU A 510 -25.53 26.41 35.31
CA LEU A 510 -24.29 26.10 36.03
C LEU A 510 -23.51 27.39 36.36
N LYS A 511 -23.05 27.50 37.61
CA LYS A 511 -22.29 28.66 38.10
C LYS A 511 -21.03 28.23 38.87
N GLY A 512 -20.11 29.16 39.03
CA GLY A 512 -18.91 28.97 39.86
C GLY A 512 -17.99 27.88 39.33
N SER A 513 -17.39 27.10 40.22
CA SER A 513 -16.35 26.13 39.87
C SER A 513 -16.85 24.95 39.01
N ARG A 514 -18.15 24.64 39.01
CA ARG A 514 -18.76 23.61 38.13
C ARG A 514 -18.75 24.04 36.66
N LEU A 515 -19.03 25.31 36.39
CA LEU A 515 -18.96 25.89 35.04
C LEU A 515 -17.53 25.85 34.50
N HIS A 516 -16.55 26.25 35.32
CA HIS A 516 -15.15 26.23 34.92
C HIS A 516 -14.67 24.80 34.63
N ALA A 517 -15.05 23.83 35.48
CA ALA A 517 -14.72 22.42 35.25
C ALA A 517 -15.33 21.88 33.95
N ALA A 518 -16.58 22.24 33.63
CA ALA A 518 -17.23 21.88 32.35
C ALA A 518 -16.44 22.40 31.14
N ILE A 519 -16.08 23.68 31.14
CA ILE A 519 -15.38 24.32 30.02
C ILE A 519 -13.97 23.73 29.83
N VAL A 520 -13.23 23.54 30.93
CA VAL A 520 -11.87 22.96 30.88
C VAL A 520 -11.92 21.50 30.41
N GLN A 521 -12.91 20.72 30.85
CA GLN A 521 -13.12 19.35 30.37
C GLN A 521 -13.36 19.31 28.86
N ALA A 522 -14.20 20.22 28.35
CA ALA A 522 -14.44 20.34 26.92
C ALA A 522 -13.22 20.81 26.12
N ALA A 523 -12.17 21.32 26.76
CA ALA A 523 -10.92 21.76 26.12
C ALA A 523 -9.77 20.73 26.18
N LEU A 524 -9.96 19.55 26.80
CA LEU A 524 -8.89 18.53 26.91
C LEU A 524 -8.42 17.98 25.55
N PRO A 525 -7.24 17.35 25.40
CA PRO A 525 -6.88 16.66 24.16
C PRO A 525 -7.90 15.57 23.76
N GLN A 526 -7.96 15.19 22.48
CA GLN A 526 -8.88 14.16 21.99
C GLN A 526 -8.54 12.78 22.58
N GLY A 527 -9.56 11.93 22.81
CA GLY A 527 -9.36 10.55 23.25
C GLY A 527 -8.78 9.64 22.16
N ILE A 528 -8.01 8.62 22.55
CA ILE A 528 -7.42 7.62 21.65
C ILE A 528 -8.48 6.73 20.96
N VAL A 529 -9.63 6.52 21.61
CA VAL A 529 -10.70 5.64 21.13
C VAL A 529 -11.32 6.12 19.79
N PRO A 530 -11.78 7.38 19.65
CA PRO A 530 -12.28 7.87 18.38
C PRO A 530 -11.24 7.85 17.24
N PHE A 531 -9.96 7.97 17.56
CA PHE A 531 -8.88 7.82 16.59
C PHE A 531 -8.79 6.39 16.05
N VAL A 532 -8.79 5.39 16.94
CA VAL A 532 -8.71 3.98 16.55
C VAL A 532 -9.88 3.61 15.63
N PHE A 533 -11.09 4.06 15.95
CA PHE A 533 -12.26 3.86 15.08
C PHE A 533 -12.13 4.60 13.75
N ALA A 534 -11.66 5.85 13.72
CA ALA A 534 -11.48 6.55 12.44
C ALA A 534 -10.48 5.83 11.50
N ARG A 535 -9.43 5.21 12.06
CA ARG A 535 -8.48 4.39 11.30
C ARG A 535 -9.08 3.07 10.83
N GLU A 536 -9.82 2.37 11.70
CA GLU A 536 -10.48 1.08 11.38
C GLU A 536 -11.53 1.23 10.27
N TYR A 537 -12.25 2.35 10.25
CA TYR A 537 -13.30 2.62 9.25
C TYR A 537 -12.82 3.51 8.07
N GLY A 538 -11.52 3.82 7.98
CA GLY A 538 -10.95 4.63 6.88
C GLY A 538 -11.57 6.03 6.74
N LEU A 539 -11.97 6.66 7.85
CA LEU A 539 -12.68 7.94 7.86
C LEU A 539 -11.73 9.09 8.23
N HIS A 540 -11.28 9.84 7.21
CA HIS A 540 -10.33 10.95 7.36
C HIS A 540 -9.24 10.69 8.43
N PRO A 541 -8.59 9.50 8.41
CA PRO A 541 -7.61 9.16 9.43
C PRO A 541 -6.48 10.20 9.45
N ASP A 542 -6.15 10.81 8.31
CA ASP A 542 -5.10 11.84 8.19
C ASP A 542 -5.42 13.13 8.96
N LEU A 543 -6.70 13.47 9.18
CA LEU A 543 -7.10 14.60 10.02
C LEU A 543 -6.84 14.34 11.51
N LEU A 544 -6.73 13.06 11.87
CA LEU A 544 -6.60 12.53 13.22
C LEU A 544 -5.22 11.89 13.48
N SER A 545 -4.49 11.50 12.43
CA SER A 545 -3.24 10.72 12.40
C SER A 545 -2.20 11.53 11.70
N THR A 546 -1.28 12.09 12.45
CA THR A 546 -0.52 13.20 11.95
C THR A 546 0.81 12.84 11.26
N LEU A 547 0.78 12.42 9.99
CA LEU A 547 1.88 12.18 9.05
C LEU A 547 1.91 12.82 7.65
N VAL A 548 3.07 13.33 7.24
CA VAL A 548 3.38 13.82 5.89
C VAL A 548 4.38 12.90 5.19
N ILE A 549 4.27 12.80 3.87
CA ILE A 549 5.12 12.00 2.98
C ILE A 549 6.16 12.93 2.34
N PHE A 550 7.43 12.54 2.32
CA PHE A 550 8.47 13.28 1.58
C PHE A 550 8.70 12.67 0.20
N ALA A 551 8.89 13.54 -0.80
CA ALA A 551 9.40 13.18 -2.12
C ALA A 551 10.47 14.15 -2.58
N ALA A 552 11.39 13.67 -3.41
CA ALA A 552 12.40 14.50 -4.06
C ALA A 552 11.84 14.94 -5.41
N VAL A 553 11.39 16.20 -5.49
CA VAL A 553 10.72 16.75 -6.66
C VAL A 553 11.71 17.50 -7.54
N ALA A 554 11.71 17.18 -8.83
CA ALA A 554 12.36 18.00 -9.83
C ALA A 554 11.39 19.08 -10.31
N TRP A 555 11.72 20.34 -10.04
CA TRP A 555 10.93 21.49 -10.50
C TRP A 555 11.32 21.96 -11.90
N GLU A 556 12.59 21.80 -12.26
CA GLU A 556 13.16 22.26 -13.52
C GLU A 556 14.27 21.29 -13.97
N ALA A 557 14.52 21.25 -15.28
CA ALA A 557 15.56 20.43 -15.87
C ALA A 557 16.95 20.77 -15.34
N GLY A 558 17.74 19.75 -15.00
CA GLY A 558 19.13 19.89 -14.57
C GLY A 558 19.35 20.63 -13.24
N LYS A 559 18.27 21.00 -12.53
CA LYS A 559 18.36 21.63 -11.20
C LYS A 559 18.31 20.58 -10.09
N PRO A 560 19.02 20.78 -8.96
CA PRO A 560 18.96 19.88 -7.83
C PRO A 560 17.51 19.57 -7.42
N LEU A 561 17.24 18.32 -7.07
CA LEU A 561 15.95 17.89 -6.54
C LEU A 561 15.68 18.59 -5.20
N VAL A 562 14.44 19.00 -5.00
CA VAL A 562 13.99 19.63 -3.76
C VAL A 562 13.18 18.62 -2.96
N MET A 563 13.52 18.46 -1.68
CA MET A 563 12.74 17.63 -0.77
C MET A 563 11.45 18.37 -0.42
N GLU A 564 10.34 17.84 -0.91
CA GLU A 564 9.02 18.44 -0.75
C GLU A 564 8.09 17.50 0.01
N GLU A 565 7.11 18.11 0.66
CA GLU A 565 5.99 17.40 1.24
C GLU A 565 4.90 17.20 0.17
N VAL A 566 4.63 15.94 -0.19
CA VAL A 566 3.68 15.60 -1.27
C VAL A 566 2.48 14.84 -0.74
N GLU A 567 1.30 15.12 -1.29
CA GLU A 567 0.10 14.32 -1.06
C GLU A 567 0.08 13.15 -2.06
N VAL A 568 -0.08 11.91 -1.56
CA VAL A 568 -0.18 10.69 -2.38
C VAL A 568 -1.60 10.14 -2.28
N ALA A 569 -2.35 10.24 -3.37
CA ALA A 569 -3.71 9.72 -3.48
C ALA A 569 -3.76 8.19 -3.24
N PRO A 570 -4.89 7.65 -2.78
CA PRO A 570 -5.08 6.20 -2.69
C PRO A 570 -5.03 5.54 -4.08
N PRO A 571 -4.68 4.24 -4.16
CA PRO A 571 -4.67 3.52 -5.42
C PRO A 571 -6.10 3.31 -5.95
N GLN A 572 -6.29 3.53 -7.24
CA GLN A 572 -7.53 3.23 -7.95
C GLN A 572 -7.51 1.81 -8.55
N LYS A 573 -8.45 1.50 -9.45
CA LYS A 573 -8.59 0.17 -10.06
C LYS A 573 -7.28 -0.28 -10.73
N HIS A 574 -6.85 -1.50 -10.43
CA HIS A 574 -5.59 -2.11 -10.86
C HIS A 574 -4.31 -1.37 -10.42
N GLU A 575 -4.41 -0.48 -9.44
CA GLU A 575 -3.25 0.23 -8.88
C GLU A 575 -2.87 -0.32 -7.50
N VAL A 576 -1.61 -0.12 -7.14
CA VAL A 576 -1.04 -0.55 -5.87
C VAL A 576 -0.25 0.61 -5.29
N ARG A 577 -0.45 0.90 -4.01
CA ARG A 577 0.34 1.87 -3.27
C ARG A 577 1.44 1.15 -2.50
N ILE A 578 2.68 1.57 -2.74
CA ILE A 578 3.88 0.91 -2.25
C ILE A 578 4.61 1.89 -1.33
N LYS A 579 4.99 1.42 -0.13
CA LYS A 579 5.96 2.07 0.73
C LYS A 579 7.36 1.73 0.24
N ILE A 580 8.07 2.72 -0.29
CA ILE A 580 9.45 2.53 -0.77
C ILE A 580 10.38 2.55 0.45
N LEU A 581 11.29 1.58 0.52
CA LEU A 581 12.30 1.51 1.58
C LEU A 581 13.69 1.87 1.04
N PHE A 582 13.99 1.39 -0.16
CA PHE A 582 15.25 1.68 -0.85
C PHE A 582 14.97 1.96 -2.31
N THR A 583 15.68 2.93 -2.86
CA THR A 583 15.70 3.22 -4.29
C THR A 583 17.14 3.44 -4.74
N SER A 584 17.39 3.50 -6.04
CA SER A 584 18.71 3.83 -6.56
C SER A 584 18.59 4.67 -7.83
N LEU A 585 19.65 5.41 -8.12
CA LEU A 585 19.70 6.27 -9.31
C LEU A 585 20.21 5.49 -10.52
N CYS A 586 19.54 5.66 -11.66
CA CYS A 586 19.96 5.14 -12.96
C CYS A 586 20.21 6.29 -13.96
N HIS A 587 21.05 6.03 -14.98
CA HIS A 587 21.35 7.03 -16.02
C HIS A 587 20.09 7.51 -16.76
N THR A 588 19.08 6.64 -16.89
CA THR A 588 17.78 7.01 -17.46
C THR A 588 17.13 8.15 -16.68
N ASP A 589 17.18 8.14 -15.34
CA ASP A 589 16.64 9.24 -14.52
C ASP A 589 17.39 10.55 -14.82
N VAL A 590 18.73 10.50 -14.87
CA VAL A 590 19.58 11.66 -15.17
C VAL A 590 19.28 12.23 -16.57
N TYR A 591 19.16 11.37 -17.57
CA TYR A 591 18.90 11.77 -18.96
C TYR A 591 17.59 12.58 -19.09
N PHE A 592 16.52 12.13 -18.43
CA PHE A 592 15.23 12.81 -18.43
C PHE A 592 15.19 14.01 -17.48
N TRP A 593 15.91 13.95 -16.37
CA TRP A 593 16.09 15.09 -15.47
C TRP A 593 16.86 16.24 -16.14
N GLU A 594 17.88 15.97 -16.96
CA GLU A 594 18.56 16.98 -17.78
C GLU A 594 17.72 17.46 -18.98
N ALA A 595 16.52 16.90 -19.19
CA ALA A 595 15.65 17.14 -20.34
C ALA A 595 16.33 16.94 -21.70
N LYS A 596 17.18 15.91 -21.81
CA LYS A 596 17.85 15.58 -23.08
C LYS A 596 16.90 14.79 -24.00
N GLY A 597 16.75 15.25 -25.24
CA GLY A 597 16.18 14.47 -26.36
C GLY A 597 14.67 14.17 -26.35
N GLN A 598 13.88 14.62 -25.37
CA GLN A 598 12.42 14.47 -25.35
C GLN A 598 11.72 15.70 -24.76
N THR A 599 10.39 15.74 -24.91
CA THR A 599 9.53 16.81 -24.40
C THR A 599 9.68 16.94 -22.87
N PRO A 600 10.15 18.08 -22.35
CA PRO A 600 10.35 18.26 -20.91
C PRO A 600 9.00 18.27 -20.19
N LEU A 601 8.87 17.47 -19.13
CA LEU A 601 7.69 17.40 -18.28
C LEU A 601 8.09 17.60 -16.82
N PHE A 602 7.71 18.75 -16.25
CA PHE A 602 7.99 19.16 -14.87
C PHE A 602 6.77 19.89 -14.29
N PRO A 603 6.57 19.88 -12.96
CA PRO A 603 7.36 19.20 -11.93
C PRO A 603 7.16 17.69 -11.94
N ARG A 604 8.21 16.91 -11.64
CA ARG A 604 8.20 15.44 -11.78
C ARG A 604 8.93 14.76 -10.62
N ILE A 605 8.44 13.59 -10.21
CA ILE A 605 9.14 12.68 -9.31
C ILE A 605 9.78 11.59 -10.15
N PHE A 606 11.11 11.49 -10.11
CA PHE A 606 11.90 10.49 -10.83
C PHE A 606 12.06 9.19 -10.01
N GLY A 607 12.93 8.29 -10.49
CA GLY A 607 13.22 7.03 -9.84
C GLY A 607 12.37 5.90 -10.40
N HIS A 608 13.04 4.81 -10.76
CA HIS A 608 12.41 3.59 -11.26
C HIS A 608 13.15 2.31 -10.86
N GLU A 609 14.19 2.44 -10.02
CA GLU A 609 14.87 1.30 -9.40
C GLU A 609 14.60 1.32 -7.89
N ALA A 610 13.75 0.42 -7.38
CA ALA A 610 13.38 0.42 -5.97
C ALA A 610 12.94 -0.94 -5.43
N GLY A 611 12.97 -1.05 -4.09
CA GLY A 611 12.41 -2.14 -3.32
C GLY A 611 11.53 -1.59 -2.20
N GLY A 612 10.34 -2.16 -2.04
CA GLY A 612 9.35 -1.66 -1.11
C GLY A 612 8.35 -2.72 -0.65
N ILE A 613 7.39 -2.27 0.14
CA ILE A 613 6.33 -3.11 0.72
C ILE A 613 4.99 -2.54 0.28
N VAL A 614 4.07 -3.39 -0.17
CA VAL A 614 2.70 -3.00 -0.50
C VAL A 614 2.01 -2.46 0.76
N GLU A 615 1.46 -1.26 0.69
CA GLU A 615 0.68 -0.67 1.77
C GLU A 615 -0.83 -0.86 1.56
N SER A 616 -1.32 -0.61 0.34
CA SER A 616 -2.73 -0.84 -0.01
C SER A 616 -2.86 -1.18 -1.49
N VAL A 617 -3.90 -1.92 -1.85
CA VAL A 617 -4.23 -2.25 -3.24
C VAL A 617 -5.59 -1.66 -3.62
N GLY A 618 -5.73 -1.25 -4.87
CA GLY A 618 -7.00 -0.78 -5.41
C GLY A 618 -7.87 -1.91 -5.95
N GLU A 619 -9.06 -1.55 -6.43
CA GLU A 619 -10.05 -2.51 -6.93
C GLU A 619 -9.49 -3.40 -8.06
N GLY A 620 -9.80 -4.70 -8.03
CA GLY A 620 -9.42 -5.63 -9.09
C GLY A 620 -7.97 -6.09 -9.07
N VAL A 621 -7.19 -5.74 -8.04
CA VAL A 621 -5.88 -6.35 -7.77
C VAL A 621 -6.09 -7.60 -6.92
N THR A 622 -5.61 -8.76 -7.39
CA THR A 622 -5.82 -10.07 -6.74
C THR A 622 -4.52 -10.82 -6.45
N ASP A 623 -3.44 -10.44 -7.12
CA ASP A 623 -2.13 -11.09 -7.08
C ASP A 623 -1.15 -10.44 -6.09
N LEU A 624 -1.56 -9.31 -5.50
CA LEU A 624 -0.81 -8.54 -4.52
C LEU A 624 -1.71 -8.18 -3.33
N GLN A 625 -1.13 -8.12 -2.13
CA GLN A 625 -1.82 -7.71 -0.91
C GLN A 625 -0.92 -6.85 0.00
N PRO A 626 -1.50 -6.07 0.93
CA PRO A 626 -0.72 -5.35 1.94
C PRO A 626 0.28 -6.26 2.67
N GLY A 627 1.52 -5.78 2.81
CA GLY A 627 2.63 -6.51 3.42
C GLY A 627 3.54 -7.28 2.44
N ASP A 628 3.13 -7.46 1.18
CA ASP A 628 3.98 -8.11 0.17
C ASP A 628 5.23 -7.27 -0.14
N HIS A 629 6.39 -7.93 -0.23
CA HIS A 629 7.63 -7.32 -0.70
C HIS A 629 7.65 -7.29 -2.23
N VAL A 630 7.95 -6.12 -2.80
CA VAL A 630 7.78 -5.88 -4.23
C VAL A 630 8.88 -5.02 -4.83
N LEU A 631 9.11 -5.22 -6.13
CA LEU A 631 9.90 -4.35 -6.98
C LEU A 631 8.98 -3.66 -8.01
N PRO A 632 8.85 -2.32 -8.01
CA PRO A 632 8.22 -1.60 -9.11
C PRO A 632 9.16 -1.62 -10.34
N ILE A 633 8.61 -1.94 -11.51
CA ILE A 633 9.35 -2.06 -12.77
C ILE A 633 8.85 -1.00 -13.75
N PHE A 634 9.76 -0.33 -14.46
CA PHE A 634 9.46 0.77 -15.40
C PHE A 634 8.62 0.37 -16.64
N THR A 635 8.42 -0.93 -16.84
CA THR A 635 7.58 -1.55 -17.87
C THR A 635 6.81 -2.70 -17.22
N GLY A 636 5.64 -3.05 -17.74
CA GLY A 636 4.75 -4.03 -17.12
C GLY A 636 4.41 -5.25 -17.96
N GLU A 637 3.65 -6.13 -17.34
CA GLU A 637 3.13 -7.39 -17.87
C GLU A 637 1.66 -7.52 -17.46
N CYS A 638 0.73 -7.35 -18.39
CA CYS A 638 -0.70 -7.43 -18.09
C CYS A 638 -1.26 -8.85 -18.08
N GLY A 639 -0.53 -9.84 -18.63
CA GLY A 639 -0.97 -11.24 -18.72
C GLY A 639 -1.84 -11.56 -19.94
N ASP A 640 -2.65 -10.61 -20.41
CA ASP A 640 -3.75 -10.90 -21.35
C ASP A 640 -3.57 -10.32 -22.77
N CYS A 641 -2.52 -9.54 -23.03
CA CYS A 641 -2.25 -9.00 -24.37
C CYS A 641 -1.45 -9.98 -25.24
N ARG A 642 -1.46 -9.77 -26.56
CA ARG A 642 -0.77 -10.65 -27.53
C ARG A 642 0.71 -10.81 -27.21
N HIS A 643 1.39 -9.74 -26.81
CA HIS A 643 2.80 -9.78 -26.42
C HIS A 643 3.03 -10.56 -25.13
N CYS A 644 2.11 -10.49 -24.16
CA CYS A 644 2.21 -11.25 -22.91
C CYS A 644 2.01 -12.77 -23.14
N HIS A 645 1.14 -13.15 -24.07
CA HIS A 645 0.93 -14.56 -24.44
C HIS A 645 2.06 -15.14 -25.30
N SER A 646 2.76 -14.31 -26.07
CA SER A 646 3.95 -14.72 -26.82
C SER A 646 5.07 -15.16 -25.87
N GLU A 647 5.79 -16.21 -26.23
CA GLU A 647 6.99 -16.66 -25.49
C GLU A 647 8.22 -15.82 -25.86
N GLU A 648 8.17 -15.14 -27.01
CA GLU A 648 9.29 -14.41 -27.60
C GLU A 648 9.46 -13.00 -27.06
N SER A 649 8.36 -12.34 -26.63
CA SER A 649 8.36 -10.92 -26.30
C SER A 649 8.00 -10.61 -24.84
N ASN A 650 8.54 -9.50 -24.35
CA ASN A 650 8.16 -8.86 -23.08
C ASN A 650 7.53 -7.46 -23.27
N MET A 651 7.18 -7.07 -24.49
CA MET A 651 6.73 -5.71 -24.83
C MET A 651 5.21 -5.54 -24.72
N CYS A 652 4.68 -5.63 -23.50
CA CYS A 652 3.24 -5.51 -23.23
C CYS A 652 2.56 -4.36 -23.99
N ASP A 653 1.43 -4.62 -24.65
CA ASP A 653 0.69 -3.59 -25.40
C ASP A 653 0.17 -2.47 -24.50
N LEU A 654 -0.25 -2.81 -23.27
CA LEU A 654 -0.82 -1.88 -22.31
C LEU A 654 0.25 -1.14 -21.49
N LEU A 655 1.26 -1.86 -21.02
CA LEU A 655 2.17 -1.41 -19.96
C LEU A 655 3.63 -1.26 -20.41
N ARG A 656 3.89 -1.26 -21.72
CA ARG A 656 5.23 -0.89 -22.23
C ARG A 656 5.66 0.48 -21.73
N ILE A 657 6.97 0.67 -21.65
CA ILE A 657 7.59 1.94 -21.24
C ILE A 657 6.99 3.12 -22.01
N ASN A 658 6.63 4.16 -21.28
CA ASN A 658 6.23 5.45 -21.83
C ASN A 658 6.85 6.56 -21.00
N THR A 659 7.76 7.30 -21.61
CA THR A 659 8.57 8.35 -20.97
C THR A 659 7.85 9.70 -20.90
N GLU A 660 6.86 9.93 -21.76
CA GLU A 660 6.07 11.16 -21.85
C GLU A 660 4.88 11.16 -20.89
N ARG A 661 4.38 9.98 -20.50
CA ARG A 661 3.23 9.85 -19.62
C ARG A 661 3.56 10.37 -18.20
N GLY A 662 2.78 11.34 -17.73
CA GLY A 662 2.88 11.93 -16.39
C GLY A 662 1.78 11.52 -15.40
N GLY A 663 0.79 10.76 -15.85
CA GLY A 663 -0.34 10.28 -15.03
C GLY A 663 -0.52 8.77 -15.10
N MET A 664 -1.52 8.27 -14.37
CA MET A 664 -1.86 6.84 -14.33
C MET A 664 -2.64 6.41 -15.57
N ILE A 665 -2.64 5.11 -15.86
CA ILE A 665 -3.38 4.54 -17.01
C ILE A 665 -4.90 4.69 -16.83
N HIS A 666 -5.39 4.57 -15.60
CA HIS A 666 -6.82 4.45 -15.33
C HIS A 666 -7.60 5.71 -15.70
N ASP A 667 -7.13 6.87 -15.26
CA ASP A 667 -7.81 8.17 -15.38
C ASP A 667 -6.95 9.24 -16.08
N GLY A 668 -5.68 8.95 -16.39
CA GLY A 668 -4.74 9.92 -16.95
C GLY A 668 -4.20 10.94 -15.95
N GLU A 669 -4.66 10.90 -14.69
CA GLU A 669 -4.32 11.87 -13.65
C GLU A 669 -3.11 11.42 -12.84
N SER A 670 -2.41 12.37 -12.21
CA SER A 670 -1.36 12.03 -11.26
C SER A 670 -1.94 11.59 -9.92
N ARG A 671 -1.16 10.81 -9.16
CA ARG A 671 -1.44 10.48 -7.76
C ARG A 671 -0.68 11.38 -6.80
N PHE A 672 0.22 12.22 -7.30
CA PHE A 672 1.00 13.15 -6.50
C PHE A 672 0.49 14.57 -6.68
N SER A 673 0.38 15.31 -5.58
CA SER A 673 0.10 16.74 -5.64
C SER A 673 0.79 17.53 -4.53
N ILE A 674 1.09 18.79 -4.83
CA ILE A 674 1.52 19.80 -3.85
C ILE A 674 0.55 20.97 -3.94
N ASN A 675 -0.11 21.33 -2.83
CA ASN A 675 -1.08 22.42 -2.78
C ASN A 675 -2.19 22.28 -3.85
N GLY A 676 -2.63 21.05 -4.15
CA GLY A 676 -3.65 20.76 -5.16
C GLY A 676 -3.17 20.87 -6.61
N LYS A 677 -1.88 21.12 -6.86
CA LYS A 677 -1.27 21.08 -8.20
C LYS A 677 -0.60 19.72 -8.43
N PRO A 678 -0.78 19.10 -9.60
CA PRO A 678 -0.21 17.78 -9.87
C PRO A 678 1.32 17.82 -9.96
N ILE A 679 1.97 16.77 -9.44
CA ILE A 679 3.37 16.46 -9.71
C ILE A 679 3.38 15.21 -10.60
N TYR A 680 4.08 15.23 -11.72
CA TYR A 680 3.99 14.16 -12.71
C TYR A 680 4.77 12.91 -12.29
N HIS A 681 4.24 11.75 -12.69
CA HIS A 681 4.89 10.46 -12.57
C HIS A 681 6.01 10.27 -13.59
N PHE A 682 6.99 9.43 -13.26
CA PHE A 682 8.04 8.97 -14.16
C PHE A 682 8.00 7.45 -14.33
N LEU A 683 7.92 7.00 -15.60
CA LEU A 683 7.87 5.58 -16.00
C LEU A 683 6.79 4.74 -15.30
N GLY A 684 5.77 5.40 -14.74
CA GLY A 684 4.74 4.75 -13.92
C GLY A 684 5.26 4.17 -12.60
N THR A 685 6.42 4.62 -12.09
CA THR A 685 7.06 4.09 -10.87
C THR A 685 7.36 5.17 -9.84
N SER A 686 8.00 6.28 -10.23
CA SER A 686 8.20 7.49 -9.41
C SER A 686 8.75 7.21 -7.99
N THR A 687 9.84 6.46 -7.92
CA THR A 687 10.33 5.86 -6.66
C THR A 687 11.14 6.80 -5.77
N PHE A 688 11.42 8.04 -6.20
CA PHE A 688 12.01 9.08 -5.34
C PHE A 688 10.97 9.73 -4.43
N SER A 689 10.19 8.89 -3.77
CA SER A 689 9.13 9.24 -2.81
C SER A 689 9.01 8.11 -1.81
N GLU A 690 8.73 8.43 -0.54
CA GLU A 690 8.53 7.40 0.50
C GLU A 690 7.32 6.49 0.19
N TYR A 691 6.34 7.01 -0.55
CA TYR A 691 5.21 6.26 -1.07
C TYR A 691 4.99 6.57 -2.55
N THR A 692 4.63 5.55 -3.33
CA THR A 692 4.26 5.71 -4.73
C THR A 692 3.05 4.85 -5.08
N VAL A 693 2.37 5.20 -6.17
CA VAL A 693 1.25 4.43 -6.71
C VAL A 693 1.63 3.94 -8.10
N VAL A 694 1.51 2.64 -8.33
CA VAL A 694 1.98 1.93 -9.51
C VAL A 694 0.89 1.01 -10.01
N HIS A 695 0.76 0.82 -11.33
CA HIS A 695 -0.16 -0.18 -11.88
C HIS A 695 0.29 -1.59 -11.47
N SER A 696 -0.60 -2.47 -11.02
CA SER A 696 -0.24 -3.81 -10.50
C SER A 696 0.55 -4.65 -11.52
N GLY A 697 0.26 -4.50 -12.80
CA GLY A 697 1.02 -5.10 -13.91
C GLY A 697 2.50 -4.67 -14.00
N GLN A 698 2.90 -3.60 -13.32
CA GLN A 698 4.29 -3.11 -13.21
C GLN A 698 4.92 -3.46 -11.86
N VAL A 699 4.30 -4.31 -11.04
CA VAL A 699 4.77 -4.65 -9.69
C VAL A 699 5.10 -6.14 -9.64
N ALA A 700 6.38 -6.46 -9.45
CA ALA A 700 6.85 -7.83 -9.27
C ALA A 700 6.85 -8.19 -7.78
N LYS A 701 6.04 -9.18 -7.38
CA LYS A 701 6.08 -9.77 -6.04
C LYS A 701 7.33 -10.64 -5.89
N ILE A 702 8.11 -10.41 -4.86
CA ILE A 702 9.38 -11.10 -4.65
C ILE A 702 9.42 -11.80 -3.29
N ASN A 703 10.50 -12.56 -3.07
CA ASN A 703 10.77 -13.22 -1.81
C ASN A 703 10.82 -12.19 -0.66
N PRO A 704 10.01 -12.36 0.40
CA PRO A 704 9.99 -11.42 1.52
C PRO A 704 11.29 -11.41 2.34
N GLU A 705 12.11 -12.46 2.26
CA GLU A 705 13.41 -12.52 2.93
C GLU A 705 14.51 -11.81 2.14
N ALA A 706 14.25 -11.42 0.88
CA ALA A 706 15.25 -10.76 0.06
C ALA A 706 15.56 -9.35 0.58
N PRO A 707 16.84 -8.98 0.76
CA PRO A 707 17.25 -7.67 1.25
C PRO A 707 16.95 -6.58 0.21
N LEU A 708 15.92 -5.77 0.47
CA LEU A 708 15.41 -4.74 -0.44
C LEU A 708 16.45 -3.65 -0.78
N ASP A 709 17.43 -3.43 0.09
CA ASP A 709 18.57 -2.52 -0.15
C ASP A 709 19.56 -3.08 -1.19
N LYS A 710 19.46 -4.36 -1.54
CA LYS A 710 20.26 -5.00 -2.59
C LYS A 710 19.45 -5.23 -3.85
N VAL A 711 18.27 -5.85 -3.72
CA VAL A 711 17.50 -6.31 -4.89
C VAL A 711 16.79 -5.18 -5.64
N CYS A 712 16.75 -3.95 -5.10
CA CYS A 712 16.16 -2.80 -5.80
C CYS A 712 16.79 -2.54 -7.19
N ILE A 713 18.09 -2.77 -7.36
CA ILE A 713 18.80 -2.55 -8.65
C ILE A 713 18.45 -3.59 -9.73
N VAL A 714 17.79 -4.70 -9.35
CA VAL A 714 17.36 -5.76 -10.28
C VAL A 714 16.24 -5.25 -11.19
N SER A 715 15.50 -4.22 -10.78
CA SER A 715 14.31 -3.73 -11.49
C SER A 715 14.59 -2.94 -12.79
N CYS A 716 15.85 -2.63 -13.12
CA CYS A 716 16.19 -2.00 -14.41
C CYS A 716 17.55 -2.43 -14.98
N GLY A 717 18.63 -1.67 -14.71
CA GLY A 717 19.87 -1.77 -15.50
C GLY A 717 20.57 -3.12 -15.40
N LEU A 718 20.52 -3.75 -14.21
CA LEU A 718 21.15 -5.05 -14.00
C LEU A 718 20.47 -6.15 -14.81
N SER A 719 19.15 -6.33 -14.66
CA SER A 719 18.40 -7.36 -15.39
C SER A 719 18.47 -7.14 -16.90
N THR A 720 18.55 -5.88 -17.33
CA THR A 720 18.72 -5.53 -18.74
C THR A 720 19.98 -6.15 -19.35
N GLY A 721 21.14 -5.96 -18.71
CA GLY A 721 22.40 -6.52 -19.20
C GLY A 721 22.50 -8.05 -19.03
N LEU A 722 22.04 -8.53 -17.86
CA LEU A 722 22.03 -9.95 -17.54
C LEU A 722 21.20 -10.75 -18.56
N GLY A 723 19.97 -10.30 -18.81
CA GLY A 723 19.06 -10.94 -19.76
C GLY A 723 19.48 -10.75 -21.21
N ALA A 724 20.08 -9.60 -21.59
CA ALA A 724 20.65 -9.44 -22.93
C ALA A 724 21.68 -10.53 -23.25
N THR A 725 22.42 -10.97 -22.23
CA THR A 725 23.40 -12.05 -22.39
C THR A 725 22.77 -13.43 -22.27
N LEU A 726 22.06 -13.71 -21.17
CA LEU A 726 21.54 -15.05 -20.87
C LEU A 726 20.34 -15.45 -21.74
N ASN A 727 19.45 -14.51 -22.04
CA ASN A 727 18.20 -14.79 -22.76
C ASN A 727 18.31 -14.56 -24.26
N VAL A 728 19.20 -13.67 -24.72
CA VAL A 728 19.24 -13.26 -26.14
C VAL A 728 20.53 -13.69 -26.82
N ALA A 729 21.70 -13.27 -26.32
CA ALA A 729 22.98 -13.67 -26.89
C ALA A 729 23.22 -15.18 -26.74
N LYS A 730 22.85 -15.75 -25.58
CA LYS A 730 22.99 -17.17 -25.23
C LYS A 730 24.41 -17.70 -25.56
N PRO A 731 25.48 -17.10 -25.00
CA PRO A 731 26.83 -17.62 -25.20
C PRO A 731 26.93 -19.05 -24.67
N LYS A 732 27.57 -19.92 -25.45
CA LYS A 732 27.90 -21.28 -25.02
C LYS A 732 29.15 -21.24 -24.14
N LYS A 733 29.30 -22.26 -23.29
CA LYS A 733 30.50 -22.42 -22.46
C LYS A 733 31.78 -22.41 -23.32
N GLY A 734 32.78 -21.64 -22.89
CA GLY A 734 34.06 -21.46 -23.57
C GLY A 734 34.07 -20.39 -24.68
N GLN A 735 32.92 -19.85 -25.08
CA GLN A 735 32.87 -18.83 -26.14
C GLN A 735 33.42 -17.48 -25.68
N SER A 736 33.76 -16.66 -26.67
CA SER A 736 34.24 -15.29 -26.52
C SER A 736 33.10 -14.27 -26.61
N VAL A 737 33.12 -13.26 -25.75
CA VAL A 737 32.09 -12.20 -25.67
C VAL A 737 32.74 -10.82 -25.67
N ALA A 738 32.35 -9.93 -26.57
CA ALA A 738 32.70 -8.49 -26.50
C ALA A 738 31.56 -7.68 -25.90
N ILE A 739 31.86 -6.74 -24.99
CA ILE A 739 30.86 -5.91 -24.31
C ILE A 739 31.24 -4.44 -24.48
N PHE A 740 30.38 -3.70 -25.18
CA PHE A 740 30.59 -2.28 -25.45
C PHE A 740 29.87 -1.43 -24.41
N GLY A 741 30.64 -0.69 -23.62
CA GLY A 741 30.19 0.14 -22.50
C GLY A 741 30.21 -0.60 -21.17
N LEU A 742 31.05 -0.16 -20.23
CA LEU A 742 31.22 -0.77 -18.90
C LEU A 742 30.48 0.01 -17.81
N GLY A 743 29.26 0.46 -18.11
CA GLY A 743 28.31 0.93 -17.09
C GLY A 743 27.58 -0.24 -16.43
N ALA A 744 26.57 0.02 -15.59
CA ALA A 744 25.85 -1.04 -14.89
C ALA A 744 25.24 -2.11 -15.82
N VAL A 745 24.71 -1.71 -16.99
CA VAL A 745 24.18 -2.65 -17.99
C VAL A 745 25.28 -3.54 -18.56
N GLY A 746 26.42 -2.98 -18.96
CA GLY A 746 27.53 -3.76 -19.49
C GLY A 746 28.22 -4.65 -18.46
N LEU A 747 28.35 -4.18 -17.22
CA LEU A 747 28.86 -5.00 -16.10
C LEU A 747 27.90 -6.17 -15.80
N ALA A 748 26.58 -5.96 -15.94
CA ALA A 748 25.61 -7.04 -15.80
C ALA A 748 25.63 -8.01 -17.00
N ALA A 749 25.91 -7.52 -18.21
CA ALA A 749 26.17 -8.38 -19.37
C ALA A 749 27.44 -9.22 -19.17
N ALA A 750 28.49 -8.64 -18.59
CA ALA A 750 29.73 -9.35 -18.27
C ALA A 750 29.48 -10.45 -17.23
N GLU A 751 28.72 -10.13 -16.19
CA GLU A 751 28.30 -11.10 -15.18
C GLU A 751 27.45 -12.23 -15.80
N GLY A 752 26.55 -11.90 -16.73
CA GLY A 752 25.80 -12.89 -17.50
C GLY A 752 26.71 -13.79 -18.35
N ALA A 753 27.74 -13.24 -18.98
CA ALA A 753 28.71 -14.02 -19.77
C ALA A 753 29.53 -14.96 -18.85
N ARG A 754 29.92 -14.47 -17.67
CA ARG A 754 30.60 -15.26 -16.63
C ARG A 754 29.72 -16.43 -16.16
N ILE A 755 28.46 -16.16 -15.84
CA ILE A 755 27.47 -17.17 -15.42
C ILE A 755 27.25 -18.23 -16.51
N ALA A 756 27.21 -17.81 -17.78
CA ALA A 756 27.12 -18.72 -18.93
C ALA A 756 28.41 -19.52 -19.21
N GLY A 757 29.52 -19.19 -18.53
CA GLY A 757 30.80 -19.87 -18.66
C GLY A 757 31.59 -19.47 -19.90
N ALA A 758 31.48 -18.21 -20.35
CA ALA A 758 32.32 -17.67 -21.42
C ALA A 758 33.82 -17.81 -21.08
N GLY A 759 34.63 -18.20 -22.06
CA GLY A 759 36.07 -18.42 -21.89
C GLY A 759 36.89 -17.13 -21.98
N ARG A 760 36.37 -16.12 -22.70
CA ARG A 760 37.03 -14.83 -22.92
C ARG A 760 35.99 -13.72 -22.94
N VAL A 761 36.17 -12.67 -22.14
CA VAL A 761 35.23 -11.55 -22.03
C VAL A 761 35.99 -10.25 -22.23
N ILE A 762 35.77 -9.58 -23.35
CA ILE A 762 36.47 -8.37 -23.78
C ILE A 762 35.58 -7.16 -23.50
N GLY A 763 35.99 -6.31 -22.57
CA GLY A 763 35.33 -5.05 -22.28
C GLY A 763 35.82 -3.93 -23.18
N VAL A 764 34.90 -3.13 -23.74
CA VAL A 764 35.22 -1.98 -24.59
C VAL A 764 34.61 -0.72 -23.98
N ASP A 765 35.44 0.21 -23.51
CA ASP A 765 34.99 1.49 -22.95
C ASP A 765 36.02 2.59 -23.25
N LEU A 766 35.58 3.85 -23.30
CA LEU A 766 36.46 4.99 -23.50
C LEU A 766 37.21 5.39 -22.22
N ASN A 767 36.70 4.98 -21.06
CA ASN A 767 37.30 5.27 -19.77
C ASN A 767 38.10 4.05 -19.25
N PRO A 768 39.44 4.07 -19.36
CA PRO A 768 40.27 2.94 -18.93
C PRO A 768 40.18 2.65 -17.43
N LYS A 769 39.76 3.63 -16.61
CA LYS A 769 39.58 3.44 -15.16
C LYS A 769 38.51 2.41 -14.82
N ARG A 770 37.59 2.10 -15.75
CA ARG A 770 36.52 1.11 -15.55
C ARG A 770 36.99 -0.33 -15.64
N PHE A 771 38.18 -0.58 -16.21
CA PHE A 771 38.65 -1.95 -16.42
C PHE A 771 38.92 -2.69 -15.12
N GLU A 772 39.62 -2.07 -14.16
CA GLU A 772 39.97 -2.73 -12.89
C GLU A 772 38.72 -3.18 -12.12
N GLU A 773 37.66 -2.36 -12.13
CA GLU A 773 36.39 -2.73 -11.53
C GLU A 773 35.69 -3.83 -12.32
N ALA A 774 35.69 -3.75 -13.66
CA ALA A 774 35.03 -4.71 -14.54
C ALA A 774 35.58 -6.15 -14.43
N LYS A 775 36.84 -6.33 -14.03
CA LYS A 775 37.42 -7.67 -13.77
C LYS A 775 36.61 -8.46 -12.73
N LYS A 776 36.05 -7.80 -11.72
CA LYS A 776 35.19 -8.42 -10.68
C LYS A 776 33.87 -8.98 -11.24
N PHE A 777 33.48 -8.56 -12.43
CA PHE A 777 32.27 -8.98 -13.14
C PHE A 777 32.57 -10.00 -14.24
N GLY A 778 33.81 -10.48 -14.33
CA GLY A 778 34.22 -11.50 -15.29
C GLY A 778 34.85 -10.98 -16.58
N VAL A 779 35.09 -9.67 -16.71
CA VAL A 779 35.86 -9.12 -17.84
C VAL A 779 37.32 -9.56 -17.74
N THR A 780 37.84 -10.23 -18.78
CA THR A 780 39.20 -10.76 -18.81
C THR A 780 40.18 -9.81 -19.49
N GLU A 781 39.71 -9.08 -20.49
CA GLU A 781 40.52 -8.17 -21.31
C GLU A 781 39.78 -6.86 -21.58
N PHE A 782 40.54 -5.83 -21.94
CA PHE A 782 39.99 -4.50 -22.16
C PHE A 782 40.59 -3.85 -23.38
N VAL A 783 39.74 -3.14 -24.13
CA VAL A 783 40.12 -2.37 -25.31
C VAL A 783 39.56 -0.96 -25.15
N ASN A 784 40.44 0.03 -25.17
CA ASN A 784 40.04 1.43 -25.30
C ASN A 784 40.14 1.84 -26.77
N PRO A 785 39.01 2.15 -27.46
CA PRO A 785 39.04 2.56 -28.86
C PRO A 785 39.95 3.76 -29.16
N ARG A 786 40.28 4.60 -28.17
CA ARG A 786 41.17 5.75 -28.35
C ARG A 786 42.66 5.41 -28.39
N GLU A 787 43.03 4.21 -27.98
CA GLU A 787 44.42 3.75 -27.93
C GLU A 787 44.84 3.00 -29.20
N HIS A 788 43.95 2.95 -30.21
CA HIS A 788 44.17 2.26 -31.47
C HIS A 788 43.84 3.17 -32.65
N ASP A 789 44.70 3.18 -33.68
CA ASP A 789 44.42 3.87 -34.95
C ASP A 789 43.43 3.09 -35.82
N LYS A 790 43.39 1.76 -35.64
CA LYS A 790 42.46 0.88 -36.37
C LYS A 790 41.05 0.96 -35.77
N PRO A 791 39.99 0.76 -36.59
CA PRO A 791 38.64 0.62 -36.08
C PRO A 791 38.55 -0.51 -35.04
N VAL A 792 37.83 -0.27 -33.94
CA VAL A 792 37.79 -1.21 -32.80
C VAL A 792 37.27 -2.61 -33.20
N GLN A 793 36.37 -2.70 -34.18
CA GLN A 793 35.90 -3.99 -34.68
C GLN A 793 37.00 -4.82 -35.33
N GLN A 794 37.96 -4.15 -36.00
CA GLN A 794 39.12 -4.82 -36.59
C GLN A 794 40.13 -5.24 -35.52
N VAL A 795 40.34 -4.39 -34.50
CA VAL A 795 41.19 -4.74 -33.35
C VAL A 795 40.67 -6.01 -32.67
N ILE A 796 39.37 -6.07 -32.39
CA ILE A 796 38.74 -7.25 -31.77
C ILE A 796 38.85 -8.48 -32.68
N ALA A 797 38.58 -8.33 -33.99
CA ALA A 797 38.71 -9.44 -34.93
C ALA A 797 40.15 -9.99 -35.00
N GLU A 798 41.18 -9.13 -34.98
CA GLU A 798 42.58 -9.54 -34.92
C GLU A 798 42.92 -10.21 -33.59
N MET A 799 42.36 -9.73 -32.47
CA MET A 799 42.57 -10.32 -31.15
C MET A 799 41.98 -11.73 -31.01
N THR A 800 40.89 -12.03 -31.73
CA THR A 800 40.10 -13.26 -31.56
C THR A 800 40.06 -14.12 -32.82
N ASP A 801 40.99 -13.92 -33.75
CA ASP A 801 41.13 -14.71 -34.99
C ASP A 801 39.85 -14.77 -35.83
N GLY A 802 39.28 -13.60 -36.16
CA GLY A 802 38.11 -13.47 -37.05
C GLY A 802 36.90 -12.78 -36.42
N GLY A 803 36.90 -12.59 -35.10
CA GLY A 803 35.82 -11.91 -34.36
C GLY A 803 35.34 -12.72 -33.16
N VAL A 804 34.55 -12.08 -32.28
CA VAL A 804 33.99 -12.75 -31.09
C VAL A 804 32.76 -13.59 -31.44
N ASP A 805 32.46 -14.61 -30.63
CA ASP A 805 31.24 -15.41 -30.82
C ASP A 805 29.98 -14.57 -30.55
N ARG A 806 30.02 -13.73 -29.52
CA ARG A 806 28.91 -12.85 -29.12
C ARG A 806 29.40 -11.44 -28.87
N SER A 807 28.58 -10.45 -29.20
CA SER A 807 28.79 -9.08 -28.75
C SER A 807 27.52 -8.49 -28.14
N VAL A 808 27.68 -7.62 -27.15
CA VAL A 808 26.56 -6.91 -26.50
C VAL A 808 26.88 -5.41 -26.43
N GLU A 809 26.02 -4.58 -27.03
CA GLU A 809 26.18 -3.13 -27.07
C GLU A 809 25.30 -2.46 -26.02
N CYS A 810 25.93 -1.76 -25.06
CA CYS A 810 25.29 -1.23 -23.86
C CYS A 810 25.39 0.30 -23.69
N THR A 811 25.89 1.04 -24.70
CA THR A 811 26.08 2.50 -24.66
C THR A 811 24.94 3.27 -25.32
N GLY A 812 24.32 2.69 -26.36
CA GLY A 812 23.35 3.39 -27.21
C GLY A 812 23.99 4.25 -28.30
N SER A 813 25.32 4.23 -28.43
CA SER A 813 26.00 4.90 -29.55
C SER A 813 25.80 4.08 -30.82
N ILE A 814 25.19 4.69 -31.85
CA ILE A 814 24.99 4.04 -33.16
C ILE A 814 26.32 3.57 -33.77
N GLN A 815 27.41 4.30 -33.55
CA GLN A 815 28.75 3.86 -33.99
C GLN A 815 29.20 2.59 -33.24
N ALA A 816 28.96 2.51 -31.94
CA ALA A 816 29.25 1.31 -31.16
C ALA A 816 28.37 0.13 -31.58
N MET A 817 27.10 0.37 -31.97
CA MET A 817 26.22 -0.68 -32.51
C MET A 817 26.77 -1.30 -33.79
N ILE A 818 27.26 -0.47 -34.72
CA ILE A 818 27.89 -0.94 -35.96
C ILE A 818 29.15 -1.73 -35.63
N GLN A 819 30.02 -1.19 -34.76
CA GLN A 819 31.26 -1.85 -34.36
C GLN A 819 31.00 -3.18 -33.65
N ALA A 820 30.01 -3.26 -32.77
CA ALA A 820 29.62 -4.48 -32.09
C ALA A 820 29.10 -5.54 -33.07
N PHE A 821 28.35 -5.15 -34.10
CA PHE A 821 27.92 -6.07 -35.14
C PHE A 821 29.08 -6.55 -36.02
N GLU A 822 30.00 -5.67 -36.38
CA GLU A 822 31.08 -6.00 -37.31
C GLU A 822 32.23 -6.76 -36.63
N CYS A 823 32.35 -6.72 -35.31
CA CYS A 823 33.41 -7.41 -34.56
C CYS A 823 33.11 -8.88 -34.25
N VAL A 824 31.91 -9.38 -34.55
CA VAL A 824 31.58 -10.80 -34.33
C VAL A 824 32.14 -11.67 -35.46
N HIS A 825 32.39 -12.93 -35.16
CA HIS A 825 32.87 -13.92 -36.13
C HIS A 825 31.82 -14.13 -37.24
N ASP A 826 32.25 -14.35 -38.48
CA ASP A 826 31.35 -14.84 -39.53
C ASP A 826 30.92 -16.29 -39.26
N GLY A 827 29.90 -16.79 -39.97
CA GLY A 827 29.35 -18.14 -39.75
C GLY A 827 28.37 -18.26 -38.57
N TRP A 828 28.74 -17.76 -37.37
CA TRP A 828 27.94 -17.98 -36.15
C TRP A 828 27.88 -16.81 -35.16
N GLY A 829 28.52 -15.68 -35.49
CA GLY A 829 28.56 -14.52 -34.62
C GLY A 829 27.18 -13.90 -34.39
N VAL A 830 26.86 -13.58 -33.14
CA VAL A 830 25.59 -12.92 -32.78
C VAL A 830 25.87 -11.63 -32.02
N ALA A 831 25.44 -10.50 -32.58
CA ALA A 831 25.48 -9.21 -31.91
C ALA A 831 24.12 -8.85 -31.32
N VAL A 832 24.12 -8.34 -30.10
CA VAL A 832 22.92 -7.92 -29.35
C VAL A 832 22.99 -6.44 -29.03
N LEU A 833 21.98 -5.69 -29.48
CA LEU A 833 21.82 -4.27 -29.18
C LEU A 833 20.88 -4.11 -27.98
N VAL A 834 21.36 -3.46 -26.92
CA VAL A 834 20.55 -3.16 -25.71
C VAL A 834 20.62 -1.69 -25.30
N GLY A 835 21.71 -0.99 -25.63
CA GLY A 835 21.83 0.45 -25.41
C GLY A 835 20.77 1.23 -26.20
N VAL A 836 20.09 2.16 -25.53
CA VAL A 836 19.06 3.00 -26.17
C VAL A 836 19.73 4.23 -26.81
N PRO A 837 19.53 4.46 -28.11
CA PRO A 837 20.14 5.61 -28.78
C PRO A 837 19.45 6.93 -28.39
N SER A 838 20.26 7.99 -28.25
CA SER A 838 19.78 9.37 -28.01
C SER A 838 19.71 10.22 -29.28
N LYS A 839 20.20 9.69 -30.41
CA LYS A 839 20.23 10.35 -31.72
C LYS A 839 19.52 9.47 -32.75
N ASP A 840 18.97 10.12 -33.77
CA ASP A 840 18.26 9.46 -34.88
C ASP A 840 19.20 8.97 -36.01
N ASP A 841 20.50 8.83 -35.74
CA ASP A 841 21.46 8.30 -36.71
C ASP A 841 21.07 6.86 -37.08
N ALA A 842 21.06 6.55 -38.37
CA ALA A 842 20.73 5.19 -38.82
C ALA A 842 21.86 4.20 -38.57
N PHE A 843 21.53 2.99 -38.12
CA PHE A 843 22.44 1.85 -38.15
C PHE A 843 22.79 1.51 -39.62
N LYS A 844 24.08 1.37 -39.92
CA LYS A 844 24.59 1.13 -41.28
C LYS A 844 25.68 0.08 -41.24
N THR A 845 25.56 -0.96 -42.06
CA THR A 845 26.59 -1.97 -42.26
C THR A 845 26.51 -2.52 -43.68
N HIS A 846 27.58 -3.14 -44.17
CA HIS A 846 27.59 -3.74 -45.49
C HIS A 846 26.76 -5.04 -45.50
N PRO A 847 25.85 -5.29 -46.47
CA PRO A 847 25.01 -6.49 -46.48
C PRO A 847 25.77 -7.81 -46.45
N MET A 848 26.99 -7.85 -47.01
CA MET A 848 27.84 -9.04 -46.92
C MET A 848 28.19 -9.43 -45.49
N ASN A 849 28.21 -8.49 -44.54
CA ASN A 849 28.45 -8.82 -43.14
C ASN A 849 27.35 -9.74 -42.60
N LEU A 850 26.10 -9.56 -43.05
CA LEU A 850 24.97 -10.43 -42.72
C LEU A 850 24.94 -11.71 -43.56
N LEU A 851 25.21 -11.61 -44.87
CA LEU A 851 25.25 -12.78 -45.76
C LEU A 851 26.38 -13.76 -45.43
N ASN A 852 27.47 -13.28 -44.82
CA ASN A 852 28.50 -14.10 -44.20
C ASN A 852 28.05 -14.65 -42.83
N GLU A 853 26.74 -14.91 -42.69
CA GLU A 853 26.10 -15.61 -41.57
C GLU A 853 26.30 -14.98 -40.17
N ARG A 854 26.53 -13.67 -40.09
CA ARG A 854 26.36 -12.95 -38.81
C ARG A 854 24.88 -12.75 -38.50
N THR A 855 24.53 -12.66 -37.22
CA THR A 855 23.17 -12.37 -36.76
C THR A 855 23.16 -11.11 -35.90
N LEU A 856 22.20 -10.21 -36.16
CA LEU A 856 21.94 -9.04 -35.32
C LEU A 856 20.59 -9.20 -34.61
N LYS A 857 20.56 -8.95 -33.31
CA LYS A 857 19.33 -8.94 -32.49
C LYS A 857 19.26 -7.67 -31.66
N GLY A 858 18.05 -7.18 -31.40
CA GLY A 858 17.78 -6.19 -30.37
C GLY A 858 17.12 -6.84 -29.16
N THR A 859 17.21 -6.20 -28.00
CA THR A 859 16.48 -6.63 -26.80
C THR A 859 16.02 -5.45 -25.97
N PHE A 860 14.93 -5.64 -25.24
CA PHE A 860 14.38 -4.68 -24.30
C PHE A 860 14.30 -5.31 -22.91
N PHE A 861 14.81 -4.62 -21.88
CA PHE A 861 14.85 -5.12 -20.50
C PHE A 861 15.44 -6.56 -20.37
N GLY A 862 16.41 -6.89 -21.22
CA GLY A 862 17.04 -8.21 -21.24
C GLY A 862 16.09 -9.36 -21.63
N ASN A 863 14.99 -9.04 -22.30
CA ASN A 863 13.92 -9.99 -22.66
C ASN A 863 13.25 -10.67 -21.46
N TYR A 864 13.35 -10.09 -20.27
CA TYR A 864 12.64 -10.57 -19.09
C TYR A 864 11.20 -10.03 -19.07
N LYS A 865 10.24 -10.91 -18.78
CA LYS A 865 8.86 -10.57 -18.46
C LYS A 865 8.81 -9.99 -17.03
N PRO A 866 8.37 -8.73 -16.84
CA PRO A 866 8.52 -8.01 -15.57
C PRO A 866 7.99 -8.71 -14.32
N LYS A 867 6.82 -9.35 -14.39
CA LYS A 867 6.21 -9.99 -13.21
C LYS A 867 6.62 -11.44 -13.08
N THR A 868 6.74 -12.12 -14.22
CA THR A 868 7.04 -13.55 -14.25
C THR A 868 8.52 -13.83 -13.94
N ASP A 869 9.45 -13.09 -14.55
CA ASP A 869 10.87 -13.49 -14.54
C ASP A 869 11.70 -12.79 -13.46
N ILE A 870 11.38 -11.54 -13.12
CA ILE A 870 12.15 -10.77 -12.14
C ILE A 870 12.21 -11.42 -10.76
N PRO A 871 11.12 -12.03 -10.24
CA PRO A 871 11.21 -12.83 -9.01
C PRO A 871 12.24 -13.97 -9.14
N GLY A 872 12.32 -14.62 -10.30
CA GLY A 872 13.35 -15.63 -10.59
C GLY A 872 14.78 -15.07 -10.59
N VAL A 873 14.99 -13.84 -11.05
CA VAL A 873 16.30 -13.17 -10.96
C VAL A 873 16.67 -12.86 -9.49
N VAL A 874 15.70 -12.49 -8.67
CA VAL A 874 15.91 -12.33 -7.21
C VAL A 874 16.29 -13.66 -6.57
N GLU A 875 15.62 -14.76 -6.93
CA GLU A 875 15.98 -16.10 -6.43
C GLU A 875 17.41 -16.50 -6.79
N LYS A 876 17.92 -16.13 -7.98
CA LYS A 876 19.34 -16.36 -8.33
C LYS A 876 20.30 -15.66 -7.39
N TYR A 877 19.96 -14.46 -6.93
CA TYR A 877 20.74 -13.77 -5.92
C TYR A 877 20.65 -14.46 -4.56
N MET A 878 19.45 -14.85 -4.12
CA MET A 878 19.25 -15.58 -2.86
C MET A 878 20.03 -16.91 -2.84
N ASN A 879 20.11 -17.58 -3.99
CA ASN A 879 20.88 -18.82 -4.20
C ASN A 879 22.38 -18.60 -4.44
N LYS A 880 22.87 -17.35 -4.39
CA LYS A 880 24.27 -16.97 -4.60
C LYS A 880 24.80 -17.31 -6.00
N GLU A 881 23.92 -17.48 -6.99
CA GLU A 881 24.29 -17.62 -8.41
C GLU A 881 24.63 -16.25 -9.03
N LEU A 882 24.03 -15.19 -8.50
CA LEU A 882 24.21 -13.81 -8.91
C LEU A 882 24.74 -12.98 -7.74
N GLU A 883 25.77 -12.17 -7.97
CA GLU A 883 26.39 -11.31 -6.95
C GLU A 883 25.97 -9.85 -7.17
N LEU A 884 25.09 -9.31 -6.32
CA LEU A 884 24.55 -7.95 -6.47
C LEU A 884 25.41 -6.88 -5.78
N GLU A 885 26.10 -7.23 -4.70
CA GLU A 885 26.81 -6.30 -3.82
C GLU A 885 27.88 -5.51 -4.57
N LYS A 886 28.56 -6.15 -5.52
CA LYS A 886 29.60 -5.51 -6.32
C LYS A 886 29.08 -4.38 -7.22
N PHE A 887 27.79 -4.36 -7.55
CA PHE A 887 27.18 -3.23 -8.28
C PHE A 887 26.95 -2.01 -7.39
N ILE A 888 26.88 -2.19 -6.08
CA ILE A 888 26.55 -1.15 -5.11
C ILE A 888 27.83 -0.48 -4.63
N THR A 889 28.11 0.69 -5.18
CA THR A 889 29.34 1.45 -4.89
C THR A 889 29.16 2.48 -3.79
N HIS A 890 27.94 2.98 -3.62
CA HIS A 890 27.63 4.08 -2.70
C HIS A 890 26.28 3.85 -2.02
N THR A 891 26.14 4.39 -0.83
CA THR A 891 24.88 4.46 -0.08
C THR A 891 24.72 5.89 0.45
N VAL A 892 23.54 6.47 0.28
CA VAL A 892 23.20 7.81 0.82
C VAL A 892 21.82 7.79 1.45
N PRO A 893 21.55 8.61 2.48
CA PRO A 893 20.18 8.82 2.96
C PRO A 893 19.36 9.60 1.92
N PHE A 894 18.03 9.45 1.94
CA PHE A 894 17.13 10.13 1.00
C PHE A 894 17.25 11.66 1.05
N SER A 895 17.55 12.22 2.22
CA SER A 895 17.86 13.64 2.42
C SER A 895 19.06 14.14 1.60
N GLU A 896 19.95 13.24 1.17
CA GLU A 896 21.14 13.55 0.37
C GLU A 896 21.06 13.03 -1.08
N ILE A 897 19.85 12.81 -1.61
CA ILE A 897 19.65 12.25 -2.96
C ILE A 897 20.44 12.95 -4.06
N ASN A 898 20.63 14.27 -3.98
CA ASN A 898 21.42 15.02 -4.97
C ASN A 898 22.89 14.57 -5.06
N LYS A 899 23.48 14.04 -3.97
CA LYS A 899 24.84 13.46 -4.03
C LYS A 899 24.90 12.23 -4.92
N ALA A 900 23.81 11.46 -5.03
CA ALA A 900 23.75 10.31 -5.95
C ALA A 900 23.88 10.78 -7.41
N PHE A 901 23.27 11.92 -7.76
CA PHE A 901 23.43 12.55 -9.07
C PHE A 901 24.88 12.98 -9.30
N ASP A 902 25.52 13.60 -8.31
CA ASP A 902 26.92 14.00 -8.40
C ASP A 902 27.86 12.81 -8.66
N TYR A 903 27.70 11.71 -7.90
CA TYR A 903 28.51 10.50 -8.10
C TYR A 903 28.32 9.90 -9.50
N MET A 904 27.09 9.90 -10.01
CA MET A 904 26.79 9.39 -11.35
C MET A 904 27.39 10.28 -12.44
N LEU A 905 27.24 11.61 -12.34
CA LEU A 905 27.74 12.57 -13.32
C LEU A 905 29.27 12.62 -13.36
N LYS A 906 29.95 12.40 -12.23
CA LYS A 906 31.42 12.26 -12.17
C LYS A 906 31.91 10.90 -12.67
N GLY A 907 31.01 9.94 -12.88
CA GLY A 907 31.35 8.57 -13.27
C GLY A 907 32.02 7.77 -12.14
N GLU A 908 31.80 8.16 -10.88
CA GLU A 908 32.35 7.51 -9.68
C GLU A 908 31.50 6.33 -9.20
N SER A 909 30.21 6.28 -9.57
CA SER A 909 29.28 5.23 -9.14
C SER A 909 28.90 4.24 -10.25
N ILE A 910 28.67 2.97 -9.87
CA ILE A 910 27.90 2.00 -10.68
C ILE A 910 26.42 2.11 -10.32
N ARG A 911 26.10 1.84 -9.04
CA ARG A 911 24.83 2.17 -8.39
C ARG A 911 25.08 2.83 -7.04
N CYS A 912 24.20 3.79 -6.74
CA CYS A 912 24.11 4.44 -5.44
C CYS A 912 22.73 4.12 -4.85
N ILE A 913 22.72 3.38 -3.74
CA ILE A 913 21.48 3.08 -3.01
C ILE A 913 21.10 4.28 -2.16
N ILE A 914 19.82 4.62 -2.19
CA ILE A 914 19.20 5.72 -1.48
C ILE A 914 18.23 5.11 -0.47
N THR A 915 18.51 5.34 0.81
CA THR A 915 17.74 4.78 1.94
C THR A 915 16.66 5.76 2.42
N MET A 916 15.41 5.31 2.45
CA MET A 916 14.29 6.12 2.94
C MET A 916 14.28 6.22 4.48
N GLY A 917 13.76 7.32 5.02
CA GLY A 917 13.55 7.51 6.47
C GLY A 917 14.82 7.76 7.31
N ALA A 918 15.93 8.16 6.67
CA ALA A 918 17.23 8.45 7.30
C ALA A 918 17.61 9.93 7.23
#